data_AF-W2TU89-F1
#
_entry.id   AF-W2TU89-F1
#
_cell.length_a   1.000
_cell.length_b   1.000
_cell.length_c   1.000
_cell.angle_alpha   90.00
_cell.angle_beta   90.00
_cell.angle_gamma   90.00
#
_symmetry.space_group_name_H-M   'P 1'
#
loop_
_entity.id
_entity.type
_entity.pdbx_description
1 polymer ?
#
loop_
_entity_poly.entity_id
_entity_poly.type
_entity_poly.pdbx_seq_one_letter_code
_entity_poly.pdbx_strand_id
1 'polypeptide(L)'
;TVAESNVDHCIDSEKLFIDANVQQLLADLTGMDLERKVFKRRRTEIQQRSHFALMTDERLAQTMDKMRAEARRFLNFVPIKEPRSQEVSVLSKDAEIMCFDNSKFVFVDITFDANDQDRTVVVREVDGTLRIATPEEHDRMNRTYYEKPNRPVFLPPLFEDPYLQDALDRKEHEFVLDWACWFFEPDDPAYVKLVRCVFDRIVESGDFDVLHSTRHFGTMVFYLALNGNIPPLLNFFGAHGRVRDCANLVRLQKTLNPDWRFVINSGDSDLKIITDFVKQKLQFREQLKDLIAFLKEGVTIPSPSQNDFAHKTTLNTKEKATLDAWNLRGNTGSLAHLDEQYGVTKSEEKTEAATDKYIVRDERREHYGRQSVMPRKNISMVRRTSNRGEKPQLSDNGNSGHACPQSPLPPSSKDTVKSYPSPLDEIRGKLYVLREDLDFDWEPSDSAVLKLLFSLRLSAALWSNISDCDEVYNYWEPLHLLLFGEGLQTWEYSPLYAIRSYFYIYLHYIPANVLFHLLPYSKIALFVTLRCCIGIFTLLGEFSLYKAVCKHLSISIGRFFVVFSMLSTGMFISSTAFLPSSFTMVMNMYAAAAFLEEKWFSAIFCTAISALVGWPFAAVLGLPIVVEMLIFRPKLKMFSYFTALAGIIVGGSLLSVDSYYYGKRVLAPLNIVLYNVFSEHGPDLYGTEPISFYLKNLILNWNIVALLSPLALPLSGLNYLCSWKALEKHKKWGIPVHPSYWRHYSPLFLLFASFSTWCIIFFNQPHKEERFLFPIYPLIALMAAVALDSAERLASRFIRKFSFLSWVVILLFVTVSMSRNYALHRNFSAHIEVFVWTSLIVRVFGDHYHTDPLRVCVGKEWYRFPSSFFLPQTAVDARSRKRGIHLFFLKSEFSGLLPKYYPQGKLPFITRRIPTEMNDLNREEMSRYVPLDTCDYVVDLDVPDQATTLEPNYGQMAR
;
A
#
# COMPACT_ATOMS: atom_id res chain seq x y z
N THR A 1 -17.83 -55.77 63.81
CA THR A 1 -19.10 -56.26 63.27
C THR A 1 -20.02 -55.07 63.14
N VAL A 2 -20.47 -54.66 61.95
CA VAL A 2 -20.59 -55.36 60.66
C VAL A 2 -19.45 -54.97 59.68
N ALA A 3 -19.25 -55.76 58.62
CA ALA A 3 -18.38 -55.49 57.48
C ALA A 3 -19.20 -55.60 56.17
N GLU A 4 -18.58 -55.31 55.02
CA GLU A 4 -19.09 -55.66 53.67
C GLU A 4 -20.43 -55.04 53.24
N SER A 5 -20.43 -53.75 52.83
CA SER A 5 -21.42 -53.24 51.85
C SER A 5 -21.01 -51.96 51.08
N ASN A 6 -19.72 -51.70 50.87
CA ASN A 6 -19.29 -50.65 49.93
C ASN A 6 -18.89 -51.30 48.60
N VAL A 7 -19.87 -51.40 47.70
CA VAL A 7 -19.57 -51.42 46.26
C VAL A 7 -19.21 -49.99 45.89
N ASP A 8 -17.99 -49.75 45.42
CA ASP A 8 -17.59 -48.43 44.93
C ASP A 8 -18.41 -48.11 43.67
N HIS A 9 -19.46 -47.32 43.84
CA HIS A 9 -20.15 -46.67 42.74
C HIS A 9 -19.19 -45.66 42.11
N CYS A 10 -18.43 -46.11 41.11
CA CYS A 10 -17.60 -45.25 40.29
C CYS A 10 -18.47 -44.15 39.67
N ILE A 11 -18.30 -42.92 40.12
CA ILE A 11 -19.09 -41.77 39.69
C ILE A 11 -18.52 -41.30 38.35
N ASP A 12 -19.15 -41.73 37.25
CA ASP A 12 -18.87 -41.31 35.88
C ASP A 12 -18.95 -39.78 35.74
N SER A 13 -17.78 -39.14 35.88
CA SER A 13 -17.69 -37.69 36.06
C SER A 13 -17.89 -36.93 34.76
N GLU A 14 -17.46 -37.51 33.63
CA GLU A 14 -17.65 -36.96 32.29
C GLU A 14 -19.14 -36.91 31.91
N LYS A 15 -19.88 -38.02 32.13
CA LYS A 15 -21.31 -38.10 31.83
C LYS A 15 -22.17 -37.19 32.70
N LEU A 16 -21.82 -37.05 33.99
CA LEU A 16 -22.48 -36.08 34.87
C LEU A 16 -22.19 -34.63 34.45
N PHE A 17 -20.98 -34.34 33.94
CA PHE A 17 -20.68 -33.01 33.40
C PHE A 17 -21.49 -32.70 32.14
N ILE A 18 -21.70 -33.69 31.27
CA ILE A 18 -22.39 -33.53 29.98
C ILE A 18 -23.94 -33.44 30.10
N ASP A 19 -24.53 -33.83 31.24
CA ASP A 19 -25.99 -33.72 31.48
C ASP A 19 -26.49 -32.28 31.20
N ALA A 20 -27.51 -32.15 30.35
CA ALA A 20 -28.11 -30.88 29.97
C ALA A 20 -28.62 -30.06 31.18
N ASN A 21 -29.09 -30.72 32.24
CA ASN A 21 -29.52 -30.07 33.48
C ASN A 21 -28.33 -29.50 34.26
N VAL A 22 -27.21 -30.25 34.32
CA VAL A 22 -25.95 -29.78 34.92
C VAL A 22 -25.35 -28.63 34.11
N GLN A 23 -25.25 -28.78 32.79
CA GLN A 23 -24.79 -27.72 31.88
C GLN A 23 -25.64 -26.44 32.00
N GLN A 24 -26.97 -26.56 32.10
CA GLN A 24 -27.85 -25.41 32.30
C GLN A 24 -27.59 -24.72 33.66
N LEU A 25 -27.46 -25.48 34.75
CA LEU A 25 -27.16 -24.93 36.08
C LEU A 25 -25.78 -24.26 36.11
N LEU A 26 -24.76 -24.85 35.49
CA LEU A 26 -23.41 -24.26 35.37
C LEU A 26 -23.41 -22.99 34.52
N ALA A 27 -24.21 -22.94 33.44
CA ALA A 27 -24.36 -21.75 32.60
C ALA A 27 -25.05 -20.60 33.35
N ASP A 28 -26.13 -20.89 34.10
CA ASP A 28 -26.78 -19.92 34.99
C ASP A 28 -25.77 -19.38 36.04
N LEU A 29 -25.01 -20.27 36.68
CA LEU A 29 -24.04 -19.93 37.75
C LEU A 29 -22.81 -19.17 37.26
N THR A 30 -22.41 -19.32 35.99
CA THR A 30 -21.23 -18.63 35.42
C THR A 30 -21.49 -17.16 35.12
N GLY A 31 -22.75 -16.80 34.86
CA GLY A 31 -23.14 -15.45 34.44
C GLY A 31 -22.56 -15.05 33.07
N MET A 32 -22.77 -13.78 32.70
CA MET A 32 -22.33 -13.25 31.41
C MET A 32 -22.05 -11.75 31.49
N ASP A 33 -20.81 -11.39 31.87
CA ASP A 33 -20.30 -10.02 31.74
C ASP A 33 -19.70 -9.83 30.34
N LEU A 34 -20.47 -9.16 29.48
CA LEU A 34 -20.07 -8.91 28.09
C LEU A 34 -18.89 -7.94 28.00
N GLU A 35 -18.88 -6.87 28.78
CA GLU A 35 -18.00 -5.71 28.58
C GLU A 35 -16.63 -5.86 29.25
N ARG A 36 -16.60 -6.34 30.50
CA ARG A 36 -15.38 -6.36 31.32
C ARG A 36 -14.66 -7.72 31.29
N LYS A 37 -15.36 -8.79 30.91
CA LYS A 37 -14.82 -10.16 30.85
C LYS A 37 -14.78 -10.72 29.43
N VAL A 38 -15.92 -10.99 28.81
CA VAL A 38 -15.98 -11.73 27.52
C VAL A 38 -15.31 -10.94 26.39
N PHE A 39 -15.77 -9.70 26.13
CA PHE A 39 -15.22 -8.82 25.10
C PHE A 39 -14.20 -7.82 25.65
N LYS A 40 -13.45 -8.20 26.70
CA LYS A 40 -12.39 -7.35 27.30
C LYS A 40 -11.34 -6.96 26.26
N ARG A 41 -10.84 -5.71 26.33
CA ARG A 41 -9.83 -5.19 25.39
C ARG A 41 -8.51 -5.97 25.50
N ARG A 42 -8.25 -6.87 24.54
CA ARG A 42 -6.98 -7.60 24.40
C ARG A 42 -5.95 -6.74 23.65
N ARG A 43 -4.65 -6.99 23.85
CA ARG A 43 -3.56 -6.45 23.01
C ARG A 43 -3.36 -7.39 21.82
N THR A 44 -3.18 -6.82 20.63
CA THR A 44 -2.91 -7.53 19.37
C THR A 44 -1.73 -6.87 18.67
N GLU A 45 -0.99 -7.62 17.85
CA GLU A 45 0.18 -7.12 17.10
C GLU A 45 -0.17 -5.94 16.19
N ILE A 46 -1.36 -5.98 15.59
CA ILE A 46 -1.92 -4.92 14.75
C ILE A 46 -3.17 -4.39 15.44
N GLN A 47 -3.27 -3.07 15.62
CA GLN A 47 -4.51 -2.44 16.08
C GLN A 47 -5.50 -2.34 14.93
N GLN A 48 -6.70 -2.91 15.11
CA GLN A 48 -7.79 -2.79 14.14
C GLN A 48 -8.52 -1.46 14.34
N ARG A 49 -8.99 -0.85 13.25
CA ARG A 49 -9.76 0.41 13.29
C ARG A 49 -11.13 0.17 13.93
N SER A 50 -11.57 1.09 14.79
CA SER A 50 -12.94 1.08 15.32
C SER A 50 -13.98 1.36 14.22
N HIS A 51 -15.03 0.54 14.19
CA HIS A 51 -16.19 0.74 13.32
C HIS A 51 -17.34 1.31 14.13
N PHE A 52 -17.83 2.49 13.73
CA PHE A 52 -18.99 3.15 14.31
C PHE A 52 -20.21 2.96 13.40
N ALA A 53 -21.38 2.70 13.98
CA ALA A 53 -22.61 2.49 13.23
C ALA A 53 -23.81 3.12 13.96
N LEU A 54 -24.68 3.80 13.19
CA LEU A 54 -25.98 4.26 13.67
C LEU A 54 -26.97 3.08 13.69
N MET A 55 -27.64 2.88 14.81
CA MET A 55 -28.63 1.81 15.01
C MET A 55 -29.90 2.38 15.65
N THR A 56 -31.05 1.82 15.27
CA THR A 56 -32.30 1.96 16.04
C THR A 56 -32.23 1.10 17.30
N ASP A 57 -33.07 1.38 18.30
CA ASP A 57 -33.15 0.56 19.52
C ASP A 57 -33.36 -0.93 19.22
N GLU A 58 -34.15 -1.25 18.18
CA GLU A 58 -34.36 -2.61 17.70
C GLU A 58 -33.08 -3.21 17.10
N ARG A 59 -32.35 -2.49 16.22
CA ARG A 59 -31.09 -2.97 15.63
C ARG A 59 -29.98 -3.08 16.70
N LEU A 60 -30.01 -2.23 17.72
CA LEU A 60 -29.14 -2.32 18.89
C LEU A 60 -29.48 -3.56 19.73
N ALA A 61 -30.75 -3.81 20.04
CA ALA A 61 -31.18 -5.00 20.77
C ALA A 61 -30.80 -6.30 20.01
N GLN A 62 -31.10 -6.38 18.71
CA GLN A 62 -30.67 -7.47 17.83
C GLN A 62 -29.14 -7.65 17.81
N THR A 63 -28.37 -6.57 17.90
CA THR A 63 -26.90 -6.61 17.97
C THR A 63 -26.42 -7.09 19.34
N MET A 64 -27.03 -6.65 20.44
CA MET A 64 -26.75 -7.19 21.77
C MET A 64 -27.11 -8.68 21.87
N ASP A 65 -28.18 -9.15 21.22
CA ASP A 65 -28.54 -10.56 21.19
C ASP A 65 -27.57 -11.40 20.35
N LYS A 66 -27.03 -10.84 19.26
CA LYS A 66 -25.88 -11.44 18.54
C LYS A 66 -24.64 -11.53 19.43
N MET A 67 -24.29 -10.45 20.14
CA MET A 67 -23.17 -10.45 21.10
C MET A 67 -23.38 -11.44 22.25
N ARG A 68 -24.61 -11.61 22.76
CA ARG A 68 -24.96 -12.64 23.76
C ARG A 68 -24.82 -14.05 23.19
N ALA A 69 -25.26 -14.28 21.94
CA ALA A 69 -25.14 -15.57 21.28
C ALA A 69 -23.68 -15.93 20.98
N GLU A 70 -22.83 -14.96 20.64
CA GLU A 70 -21.39 -15.12 20.48
C GLU A 70 -20.69 -15.31 21.83
N ALA A 71 -21.05 -14.56 22.86
CA ALA A 71 -20.56 -14.75 24.23
C ALA A 71 -20.84 -16.16 24.76
N ARG A 72 -22.01 -16.75 24.47
CA ARG A 72 -22.30 -18.16 24.79
C ARG A 72 -21.28 -19.12 24.16
N ARG A 73 -20.83 -18.86 22.93
CA ARG A 73 -19.81 -19.68 22.25
C ARG A 73 -18.43 -19.55 22.91
N PHE A 74 -18.04 -18.35 23.34
CA PHE A 74 -16.79 -18.14 24.07
C PHE A 74 -16.82 -18.70 25.50
N LEU A 75 -18.00 -18.71 26.13
CA LEU A 75 -18.23 -19.28 27.46
C LEU A 75 -18.46 -20.80 27.47
N ASN A 76 -18.43 -21.47 26.30
CA ASN A 76 -18.48 -22.93 26.22
C ASN A 76 -17.38 -23.54 27.09
N PHE A 77 -17.79 -24.27 28.13
CA PHE A 77 -16.89 -24.82 29.14
C PHE A 77 -15.82 -25.73 28.54
N VAL A 78 -14.69 -25.83 29.23
CA VAL A 78 -13.68 -26.84 28.91
C VAL A 78 -14.23 -28.20 29.37
N PRO A 79 -14.25 -29.24 28.51
CA PRO A 79 -14.73 -30.56 28.92
C PRO A 79 -13.87 -31.10 30.05
N ILE A 80 -14.53 -31.63 31.08
CA ILE A 80 -13.87 -32.45 32.09
C ILE A 80 -13.68 -33.84 31.51
N LYS A 81 -12.47 -34.37 31.66
CA LYS A 81 -12.13 -35.76 31.39
C LYS A 81 -11.42 -36.39 32.58
N GLU A 82 -11.48 -37.70 32.67
CA GLU A 82 -10.67 -38.46 33.63
C GLU A 82 -9.24 -38.66 33.08
N PRO A 83 -8.20 -38.62 33.93
CA PRO A 83 -6.82 -38.61 33.47
C PRO A 83 -6.41 -39.93 32.81
N ARG A 84 -5.94 -39.87 31.56
CA ARG A 84 -5.51 -41.04 30.79
C ARG A 84 -4.35 -41.78 31.46
N SER A 85 -4.39 -43.12 31.44
CA SER A 85 -3.37 -43.96 32.08
C SER A 85 -1.97 -43.68 31.52
N GLN A 86 -0.97 -43.75 32.40
CA GLN A 86 0.46 -43.67 32.04
C GLN A 86 1.10 -45.05 31.84
N GLU A 87 0.33 -46.14 32.01
CA GLU A 87 0.80 -47.50 31.77
C GLU A 87 1.08 -47.75 30.27
N VAL A 88 2.30 -48.20 29.97
CA VAL A 88 2.76 -48.47 28.61
C VAL A 88 2.71 -49.96 28.29
N SER A 89 1.99 -50.34 27.24
CA SER A 89 1.95 -51.72 26.77
C SER A 89 3.20 -52.07 25.96
N VAL A 90 3.80 -53.23 26.26
CA VAL A 90 4.93 -53.80 25.51
C VAL A 90 4.40 -54.60 24.32
N LEU A 91 4.96 -54.35 23.14
CA LEU A 91 4.60 -54.97 21.86
C LEU A 91 5.56 -56.09 21.47
N SER A 92 6.87 -55.91 21.71
CA SER A 92 7.91 -56.95 21.55
C SER A 92 9.07 -56.69 22.50
N LYS A 93 9.94 -57.69 22.71
CA LYS A 93 11.21 -57.52 23.42
C LYS A 93 12.28 -58.35 22.74
N ASP A 94 13.15 -57.66 22.01
CA ASP A 94 14.05 -58.26 21.04
C ASP A 94 15.49 -58.16 21.57
N ALA A 95 15.90 -59.16 22.37
CA ALA A 95 17.15 -59.10 23.15
C ALA A 95 18.44 -59.03 22.30
N GLU A 96 18.37 -59.43 21.03
CA GLU A 96 19.49 -59.38 20.07
C GLU A 96 19.94 -57.96 19.72
N ILE A 97 19.07 -56.94 19.93
CA ILE A 97 19.35 -55.52 19.68
C ILE A 97 19.50 -54.69 20.96
N MET A 98 19.64 -55.35 22.12
CA MET A 98 19.95 -54.68 23.38
C MET A 98 21.28 -53.93 23.29
N CYS A 99 21.32 -52.66 23.72
CA CYS A 99 22.47 -51.76 23.65
C CYS A 99 23.03 -51.53 22.22
N PHE A 100 22.19 -51.67 21.18
CA PHE A 100 22.55 -51.31 19.79
C PHE A 100 22.87 -49.82 19.63
N ASP A 101 22.18 -48.96 20.39
CA ASP A 101 22.42 -47.51 20.50
C ASP A 101 22.29 -47.11 21.98
N ASN A 102 22.82 -45.93 22.35
CA ASN A 102 22.64 -45.35 23.69
C ASN A 102 21.34 -44.53 23.81
N SER A 103 20.64 -44.30 22.70
CA SER A 103 19.40 -43.53 22.60
C SER A 103 18.19 -44.42 22.27
N LYS A 104 17.00 -43.97 22.69
CA LYS A 104 15.73 -44.62 22.34
C LYS A 104 15.21 -44.10 21.00
N PHE A 105 14.72 -45.00 20.16
CA PHE A 105 14.12 -44.64 18.88
C PHE A 105 12.61 -44.49 19.02
N VAL A 106 12.04 -43.41 18.48
CA VAL A 106 10.60 -43.16 18.49
C VAL A 106 10.09 -43.21 17.06
N PHE A 107 9.10 -44.06 16.81
CA PHE A 107 8.48 -44.27 15.50
C PHE A 107 7.05 -43.71 15.54
N VAL A 108 6.69 -42.92 14.54
CA VAL A 108 5.44 -42.16 14.46
C VAL A 108 4.73 -42.48 13.15
N ASP A 109 3.45 -42.84 13.22
CA ASP A 109 2.61 -42.94 12.04
C ASP A 109 2.21 -41.54 11.53
N ILE A 110 2.77 -41.16 10.38
CA ILE A 110 2.51 -39.89 9.70
C ILE A 110 1.41 -39.98 8.62
N THR A 111 0.52 -40.97 8.71
CA THR A 111 -0.68 -41.09 7.86
C THR A 111 -1.57 -39.85 7.98
N PHE A 112 -1.90 -39.23 6.85
CA PHE A 112 -2.61 -37.94 6.83
C PHE A 112 -4.03 -38.03 7.42
N ASP A 113 -4.77 -39.08 7.09
CA ASP A 113 -6.20 -39.25 7.41
C ASP A 113 -6.48 -39.77 8.84
N ALA A 114 -5.46 -39.96 9.69
CA ALA A 114 -5.64 -40.35 11.09
C ALA A 114 -5.91 -39.14 11.99
N ASN A 115 -6.80 -39.27 13.00
CA ASN A 115 -6.97 -38.23 14.02
C ASN A 115 -5.79 -38.26 15.00
N ASP A 116 -5.52 -37.12 15.67
CA ASP A 116 -4.38 -37.03 16.60
C ASP A 116 -4.39 -38.10 17.71
N GLN A 117 -5.56 -38.52 18.21
CA GLN A 117 -5.68 -39.60 19.19
C GLN A 117 -5.52 -41.02 18.60
N ASP A 118 -5.82 -41.21 17.31
CA ASP A 118 -5.72 -42.52 16.63
C ASP A 118 -4.30 -42.82 16.11
N ARG A 119 -3.40 -41.83 16.14
CA ARG A 119 -2.01 -41.96 15.67
C ARG A 119 -1.23 -42.97 16.50
N THR A 120 -0.62 -43.95 15.83
CA THR A 120 0.28 -44.90 16.48
C THR A 120 1.65 -44.26 16.69
N VAL A 121 2.10 -44.20 17.95
CA VAL A 121 3.47 -43.82 18.34
C VAL A 121 4.06 -44.92 19.20
N VAL A 122 5.20 -45.46 18.80
CA VAL A 122 5.89 -46.56 19.52
C VAL A 122 7.35 -46.20 19.78
N VAL A 123 7.86 -46.66 20.92
CA VAL A 123 9.21 -46.38 21.41
C VAL A 123 9.98 -47.69 21.52
N ARG A 124 11.14 -47.75 20.87
CA ARG A 124 12.15 -48.80 21.06
C ARG A 124 13.16 -48.30 22.10
N GLU A 125 13.14 -48.92 23.27
CA GLU A 125 14.08 -48.64 24.35
C GLU A 125 15.43 -49.33 24.12
N VAL A 126 16.47 -48.81 24.79
CA VAL A 126 17.86 -49.29 24.72
C VAL A 126 18.01 -50.76 25.14
N ASP A 127 17.09 -51.29 25.94
CA ASP A 127 17.08 -52.69 26.39
C ASP A 127 16.47 -53.67 25.35
N GLY A 128 16.15 -53.19 24.16
CA GLY A 128 15.51 -53.97 23.09
C GLY A 128 13.98 -54.07 23.21
N THR A 129 13.33 -53.45 24.20
CA THR A 129 11.86 -53.46 24.32
C THR A 129 11.20 -52.50 23.33
N LEU A 130 10.19 -52.96 22.59
CA LEU A 130 9.25 -52.10 21.87
C LEU A 130 7.99 -51.91 22.71
N ARG A 131 7.61 -50.67 22.99
CA ARG A 131 6.39 -50.30 23.73
C ARG A 131 5.61 -49.22 22.99
N ILE A 132 4.34 -49.02 23.37
CA ILE A 132 3.62 -47.79 23.03
C ILE A 132 4.25 -46.60 23.77
N ALA A 133 4.20 -45.42 23.17
CA ALA A 133 4.63 -44.17 23.78
C ALA A 133 3.85 -43.85 25.08
N THR A 134 4.48 -43.12 26.01
CA THR A 134 3.72 -42.48 27.09
C THR A 134 2.85 -41.34 26.50
N PRO A 135 1.81 -40.87 27.22
CA PRO A 135 0.94 -39.83 26.66
C PRO A 135 1.67 -38.51 26.36
N GLU A 136 2.68 -38.16 27.17
CA GLU A 136 3.56 -37.01 26.92
C GLU A 136 4.44 -37.21 25.65
N GLU A 137 5.00 -38.41 25.46
CA GLU A 137 5.78 -38.74 24.26
C GLU A 137 4.91 -38.69 23.01
N HIS A 138 3.69 -39.23 23.07
CA HIS A 138 2.71 -39.25 21.98
C HIS A 138 2.31 -37.83 21.55
N ASP A 139 1.81 -37.01 22.47
CA ASP A 139 1.41 -35.63 22.17
C ASP A 139 2.59 -34.77 21.69
N ARG A 140 3.80 -34.97 22.22
CA ARG A 140 5.00 -34.25 21.78
C ARG A 140 5.39 -34.64 20.36
N MET A 141 5.36 -35.93 20.02
CA MET A 141 5.62 -36.39 18.65
C MET A 141 4.56 -35.87 17.68
N ASN A 142 3.28 -35.91 18.04
CA ASN A 142 2.21 -35.32 17.24
C ASN A 142 2.48 -33.84 16.95
N ARG A 143 2.89 -33.05 17.95
CA ARG A 143 3.29 -31.63 17.76
C ARG A 143 4.54 -31.44 16.90
N THR A 144 5.49 -32.37 16.92
CA THR A 144 6.71 -32.31 16.10
C THR A 144 6.45 -32.57 14.62
N TYR A 145 5.56 -33.51 14.28
CA TYR A 145 5.26 -33.87 12.90
C TYR A 145 4.05 -33.13 12.31
N TYR A 146 3.12 -32.68 13.15
CA TYR A 146 1.94 -31.91 12.78
C TYR A 146 1.97 -30.54 13.48
N GLU A 147 2.74 -29.62 12.89
CA GLU A 147 2.83 -28.22 13.34
C GLU A 147 1.44 -27.55 13.36
N LYS A 148 0.86 -27.43 14.56
CA LYS A 148 -0.25 -26.54 14.84
C LYS A 148 0.35 -25.14 15.04
N PRO A 149 0.09 -24.16 14.14
CA PRO A 149 0.81 -22.89 14.17
C PRO A 149 0.72 -22.21 15.53
N ASN A 150 1.87 -21.74 16.00
CA ASN A 150 2.14 -21.19 17.33
C ASN A 150 2.21 -22.18 18.52
N ARG A 151 1.65 -23.41 18.45
CA ARG A 151 1.67 -24.35 19.60
C ARG A 151 3.09 -24.91 19.82
N PRO A 152 3.75 -24.70 20.97
CA PRO A 152 5.12 -25.15 21.17
C PRO A 152 5.20 -26.68 21.39
N VAL A 153 6.32 -27.26 20.96
CA VAL A 153 6.64 -28.70 21.13
C VAL A 153 7.01 -29.01 22.59
N PHE A 154 7.77 -28.11 23.23
CA PHE A 154 8.20 -28.23 24.63
C PHE A 154 7.27 -27.48 25.59
N LEU A 155 7.27 -27.88 26.85
CA LEU A 155 6.49 -27.27 27.93
C LEU A 155 6.90 -25.79 28.13
N PRO A 156 5.95 -24.83 28.09
CA PRO A 156 6.21 -23.45 28.47
C PRO A 156 6.63 -23.34 29.95
N PRO A 157 7.68 -22.57 30.30
CA PRO A 157 8.09 -22.36 31.69
C PRO A 157 7.01 -21.77 32.61
N LEU A 158 5.93 -21.20 32.06
CA LEU A 158 4.74 -20.73 32.79
C LEU A 158 4.10 -21.81 33.68
N PHE A 159 4.27 -23.08 33.34
CA PHE A 159 3.72 -24.21 34.10
C PHE A 159 4.68 -24.78 35.16
N GLU A 160 5.87 -24.19 35.30
CA GLU A 160 6.90 -24.61 36.25
C GLU A 160 7.09 -23.54 37.35
N ASP A 161 7.46 -23.97 38.56
CA ASP A 161 7.83 -23.05 39.63
C ASP A 161 9.22 -22.44 39.34
N PRO A 162 9.44 -21.12 39.57
CA PRO A 162 8.58 -20.20 40.32
C PRO A 162 7.54 -19.44 39.47
N TYR A 163 7.55 -19.57 38.14
CA TYR A 163 6.73 -18.75 37.25
C TYR A 163 5.22 -18.98 37.44
N LEU A 164 4.83 -20.21 37.76
CA LEU A 164 3.44 -20.55 38.07
C LEU A 164 2.93 -19.77 39.31
N GLN A 165 3.68 -19.76 40.42
CA GLN A 165 3.32 -18.99 41.63
C GLN A 165 3.21 -17.49 41.33
N ASP A 166 4.19 -16.92 40.63
CA ASP A 166 4.25 -15.50 40.27
C ASP A 166 3.03 -15.07 39.42
N ALA A 167 2.57 -15.91 38.49
CA ALA A 167 1.34 -15.66 37.73
C ALA A 167 0.06 -15.75 38.60
N LEU A 168 0.00 -16.71 39.53
CA LEU A 168 -1.15 -16.89 40.41
C LEU A 168 -1.28 -15.76 41.45
N ASP A 169 -0.17 -15.32 42.03
CA ASP A 169 -0.15 -14.20 43.00
C ASP A 169 -0.48 -12.84 42.35
N ARG A 170 -0.19 -12.67 41.05
CA ARG A 170 -0.68 -11.55 40.21
C ARG A 170 -2.16 -11.66 39.83
N LYS A 171 -2.82 -12.75 40.23
CA LYS A 171 -4.20 -13.12 39.92
C LYS A 171 -4.45 -13.47 38.44
N GLU A 172 -3.42 -13.84 37.68
CA GLU A 172 -3.51 -14.17 36.25
C GLU A 172 -4.04 -15.61 35.97
N HIS A 173 -4.86 -16.16 36.88
CA HIS A 173 -5.43 -17.51 36.81
C HIS A 173 -6.14 -17.83 35.47
N GLU A 174 -6.88 -16.87 34.90
CA GLU A 174 -7.54 -17.01 33.59
C GLU A 174 -6.51 -17.24 32.46
N PHE A 175 -5.37 -16.56 32.51
CA PHE A 175 -4.30 -16.66 31.51
C PHE A 175 -3.57 -18.00 31.60
N VAL A 176 -3.28 -18.47 32.82
CA VAL A 176 -2.68 -19.80 33.04
C VAL A 176 -3.60 -20.91 32.52
N LEU A 177 -4.92 -20.82 32.77
CA LEU A 177 -5.89 -21.81 32.30
C LEU A 177 -6.13 -21.76 30.79
N ASP A 178 -6.18 -20.56 30.18
CA ASP A 178 -6.25 -20.41 28.71
C ASP A 178 -5.01 -21.03 28.04
N TRP A 179 -3.80 -20.79 28.59
CA TRP A 179 -2.57 -21.43 28.11
C TRP A 179 -2.59 -22.95 28.32
N ALA A 180 -3.08 -23.44 29.46
CA ALA A 180 -3.16 -24.87 29.75
C ALA A 180 -4.06 -25.60 28.74
N CYS A 181 -5.25 -25.04 28.49
CA CYS A 181 -6.22 -25.57 27.51
C CYS A 181 -5.70 -25.51 26.06
N TRP A 182 -4.74 -24.65 25.78
CA TRP A 182 -4.14 -24.53 24.45
C TRP A 182 -2.86 -25.38 24.31
N PHE A 183 -2.15 -25.71 25.39
CA PHE A 183 -0.94 -26.54 25.34
C PHE A 183 -1.20 -28.05 25.51
N PHE A 184 -2.00 -28.43 26.51
CA PHE A 184 -2.33 -29.82 26.83
C PHE A 184 -3.62 -30.28 26.13
N GLU A 185 -3.90 -31.58 26.21
CA GLU A 185 -5.24 -32.14 25.94
C GLU A 185 -6.01 -32.37 27.27
N PRO A 186 -7.36 -32.36 27.29
CA PRO A 186 -8.14 -32.34 28.54
C PRO A 186 -8.02 -33.61 29.40
N ASP A 187 -7.61 -34.73 28.80
CA ASP A 187 -7.36 -36.02 29.47
C ASP A 187 -5.93 -36.16 30.01
N ASP A 188 -5.06 -35.15 29.85
CA ASP A 188 -3.68 -35.25 30.32
C ASP A 188 -3.55 -35.15 31.87
N PRO A 189 -2.82 -36.06 32.53
CA PRO A 189 -2.64 -36.02 33.99
C PRO A 189 -1.98 -34.74 34.50
N ALA A 190 -1.10 -34.10 33.73
CA ALA A 190 -0.48 -32.82 34.09
C ALA A 190 -1.48 -31.66 33.96
N TYR A 191 -2.34 -31.67 32.94
CA TYR A 191 -3.45 -30.73 32.82
C TYR A 191 -4.42 -30.83 34.00
N VAL A 192 -4.89 -32.05 34.32
CA VAL A 192 -5.80 -32.28 35.46
C VAL A 192 -5.16 -31.84 36.78
N LYS A 193 -3.86 -32.12 36.98
CA LYS A 193 -3.11 -31.67 38.18
C LYS A 193 -3.02 -30.14 38.25
N LEU A 194 -2.69 -29.48 37.15
CA LEU A 194 -2.58 -28.01 37.08
C LEU A 194 -3.92 -27.34 37.35
N VAL A 195 -4.98 -27.76 36.67
CA VAL A 195 -6.34 -27.20 36.84
C VAL A 195 -6.82 -27.30 38.29
N ARG A 196 -6.59 -28.44 38.95
CA ARG A 196 -6.92 -28.62 40.36
C ARG A 196 -6.13 -27.66 41.26
N CYS A 197 -4.82 -27.55 41.07
CA CYS A 197 -3.98 -26.61 41.82
C CYS A 197 -4.46 -25.16 41.67
N VAL A 198 -4.83 -24.72 40.46
CA VAL A 198 -5.38 -23.38 40.20
C VAL A 198 -6.74 -23.19 40.88
N PHE A 199 -7.63 -24.18 40.85
CA PHE A 199 -8.94 -24.10 41.51
C PHE A 199 -8.84 -24.11 43.03
N ASP A 200 -8.01 -24.97 43.60
CA ASP A 200 -7.77 -25.06 45.04
C ASP A 200 -7.16 -23.72 45.56
N ARG A 201 -6.21 -23.12 44.82
CA ARG A 201 -5.63 -21.80 45.12
C ARG A 201 -6.66 -20.66 45.12
N ILE A 202 -7.62 -20.67 44.19
CA ILE A 202 -8.72 -19.68 44.15
C ILE A 202 -9.65 -19.83 45.34
N VAL A 203 -9.89 -21.06 45.81
CA VAL A 203 -10.69 -21.31 47.03
C VAL A 203 -9.95 -20.84 48.28
N GLU A 204 -8.63 -21.00 48.35
CA GLU A 204 -7.80 -20.48 49.44
C GLU A 204 -7.78 -18.94 49.51
N SER A 205 -7.68 -18.26 48.37
CA SER A 205 -7.62 -16.78 48.33
C SER A 205 -8.99 -16.11 48.32
N GLY A 206 -10.04 -16.84 47.92
CA GLY A 206 -11.40 -16.31 47.75
C GLY A 206 -11.65 -15.55 46.44
N ASP A 207 -10.70 -15.56 45.50
CA ASP A 207 -10.70 -14.75 44.26
C ASP A 207 -11.63 -15.26 43.14
N PHE A 208 -12.85 -15.70 43.48
CA PHE A 208 -13.82 -16.23 42.53
C PHE A 208 -14.17 -15.24 41.39
N ASP A 209 -14.09 -13.93 41.64
CA ASP A 209 -14.25 -12.88 40.62
C ASP A 209 -13.21 -12.94 39.49
N VAL A 210 -12.07 -13.61 39.66
CA VAL A 210 -11.07 -13.79 38.59
C VAL A 210 -11.62 -14.67 37.48
N LEU A 211 -12.25 -15.81 37.82
CA LEU A 211 -12.82 -16.73 36.83
C LEU A 211 -14.30 -16.48 36.53
N HIS A 212 -15.02 -15.69 37.33
CA HIS A 212 -16.43 -15.37 37.05
C HIS A 212 -16.62 -14.76 35.65
N SER A 213 -17.67 -15.17 34.94
CA SER A 213 -17.92 -14.84 33.52
C SER A 213 -16.78 -15.29 32.58
N THR A 214 -16.10 -16.40 32.87
CA THR A 214 -15.15 -17.07 31.96
C THR A 214 -15.52 -18.53 31.75
N ARG A 215 -15.00 -19.15 30.68
CA ARG A 215 -15.26 -20.55 30.33
C ARG A 215 -14.71 -21.60 31.32
N HIS A 216 -13.90 -21.17 32.28
CA HIS A 216 -13.32 -22.05 33.31
C HIS A 216 -14.17 -22.12 34.57
N PHE A 217 -15.12 -21.20 34.76
CA PHE A 217 -15.92 -21.11 35.98
C PHE A 217 -16.83 -22.31 36.18
N GLY A 218 -17.62 -22.71 35.17
CA GLY A 218 -18.48 -23.89 35.26
C GLY A 218 -17.70 -25.17 35.61
N THR A 219 -16.49 -25.32 35.06
CA THR A 219 -15.56 -26.41 35.37
C THR A 219 -15.13 -26.39 36.84
N MET A 220 -14.78 -25.23 37.38
CA MET A 220 -14.45 -25.03 38.81
C MET A 220 -15.67 -25.31 39.72
N VAL A 221 -16.84 -24.79 39.38
CA VAL A 221 -18.08 -24.97 40.16
C VAL A 221 -18.48 -26.45 40.21
N PHE A 222 -18.35 -27.18 39.11
CA PHE A 222 -18.57 -28.63 39.07
C PHE A 222 -17.57 -29.38 39.94
N TYR A 223 -16.27 -29.06 39.85
CA TYR A 223 -15.23 -29.64 40.69
C TYR A 223 -15.51 -29.44 42.20
N LEU A 224 -15.93 -28.24 42.61
CA LEU A 224 -16.28 -27.97 44.01
C LEU A 224 -17.56 -28.67 44.46
N ALA A 225 -18.58 -28.75 43.59
CA ALA A 225 -19.83 -29.44 43.91
C ALA A 225 -19.67 -30.97 43.96
N LEU A 226 -18.84 -31.56 43.10
CA LEU A 226 -18.51 -32.99 43.12
C LEU A 226 -17.77 -33.37 44.41
N ASN A 227 -16.80 -32.55 44.83
CA ASN A 227 -16.07 -32.72 46.10
C ASN A 227 -16.86 -32.25 47.34
N GLY A 228 -18.08 -31.72 47.19
CA GLY A 228 -18.90 -31.21 48.29
C GLY A 228 -18.42 -29.90 48.95
N ASN A 229 -17.42 -29.22 48.38
CA ASN A 229 -16.80 -28.00 48.89
C ASN A 229 -17.49 -26.72 48.39
N ILE A 230 -18.82 -26.66 48.48
CA ILE A 230 -19.63 -25.51 48.09
C ILE A 230 -19.69 -24.32 49.09
N PRO A 231 -19.38 -24.42 50.41
CA PRO A 231 -19.52 -23.29 51.33
C PRO A 231 -18.77 -21.99 50.96
N PRO A 232 -17.53 -22.02 50.43
CA PRO A 232 -16.83 -20.79 50.02
C PRO A 232 -17.57 -20.04 48.89
N LEU A 233 -18.08 -20.78 47.92
CA LEU A 233 -18.81 -20.23 46.77
C LEU A 233 -20.22 -19.73 47.18
N LEU A 234 -20.84 -20.36 48.17
CA LEU A 234 -22.09 -19.86 48.79
C LEU A 234 -21.88 -18.53 49.53
N ASN A 235 -20.74 -18.31 50.19
CA ASN A 235 -20.40 -16.99 50.73
C ASN A 235 -20.18 -15.97 49.60
N PHE A 236 -19.44 -16.33 48.55
CA PHE A 236 -19.19 -15.43 47.42
C PHE A 236 -20.48 -14.92 46.76
N PHE A 237 -21.44 -15.80 46.47
CA PHE A 237 -22.74 -15.40 45.93
C PHE A 237 -23.61 -14.69 46.99
N GLY A 238 -23.55 -15.11 48.25
CA GLY A 238 -24.30 -14.51 49.36
C GLY A 238 -23.88 -13.07 49.68
N ALA A 239 -22.58 -12.81 49.77
CA ALA A 239 -22.02 -11.47 49.98
C ALA A 239 -22.36 -10.50 48.84
N HIS A 240 -22.51 -11.02 47.62
CA HIS A 240 -22.98 -10.28 46.45
C HIS A 240 -24.52 -10.24 46.30
N GLY A 241 -25.27 -10.72 47.30
CA GLY A 241 -26.74 -10.68 47.34
C GLY A 241 -27.45 -11.60 46.33
N ARG A 242 -26.74 -12.54 45.72
CA ARG A 242 -27.23 -13.34 44.59
C ARG A 242 -27.97 -14.59 45.05
N VAL A 243 -29.20 -14.38 45.52
CA VAL A 243 -30.08 -15.44 46.04
C VAL A 243 -30.33 -16.55 45.01
N ARG A 244 -30.60 -16.21 43.74
CA ARG A 244 -30.84 -17.23 42.68
C ARG A 244 -29.62 -18.14 42.48
N ASP A 245 -28.42 -17.56 42.43
CA ASP A 245 -27.16 -18.28 42.21
C ASP A 245 -26.89 -19.22 43.40
N CYS A 246 -27.11 -18.75 44.64
CA CYS A 246 -27.02 -19.61 45.84
C CYS A 246 -27.98 -20.80 45.77
N ALA A 247 -29.23 -20.60 45.33
CA ALA A 247 -30.22 -21.68 45.19
C ALA A 247 -29.88 -22.63 44.04
N ASN A 248 -29.35 -22.12 42.92
CA ASN A 248 -28.88 -22.94 41.80
C ASN A 248 -27.66 -23.80 42.16
N LEU A 249 -26.76 -23.30 43.01
CA LEU A 249 -25.64 -24.09 43.53
C LEU A 249 -26.12 -25.23 44.45
N VAL A 250 -27.14 -24.98 45.28
CA VAL A 250 -27.81 -26.02 46.09
C VAL A 250 -28.55 -27.04 45.21
N ARG A 251 -29.20 -26.60 44.12
CA ARG A 251 -29.81 -27.48 43.11
C ARG A 251 -28.75 -28.37 42.44
N LEU A 252 -27.64 -27.80 41.97
CA LEU A 252 -26.52 -28.53 41.37
C LEU A 252 -25.96 -29.59 42.32
N GLN A 253 -25.73 -29.22 43.58
CA GLN A 253 -25.24 -30.15 44.60
C GLN A 253 -26.20 -31.35 44.81
N LYS A 254 -27.51 -31.14 44.67
CA LYS A 254 -28.55 -32.18 44.76
C LYS A 254 -28.70 -33.02 43.47
N THR A 255 -28.43 -32.45 42.30
CA THR A 255 -28.34 -33.21 41.04
C THR A 255 -27.13 -34.15 41.06
N LEU A 256 -25.96 -33.68 41.54
CA LEU A 256 -24.75 -34.48 41.60
C LEU A 256 -24.73 -35.53 42.72
N ASN A 257 -25.42 -35.27 43.85
CA ASN A 257 -25.54 -36.21 44.97
C ASN A 257 -27.02 -36.58 45.26
N PRO A 258 -27.62 -37.54 44.52
CA PRO A 258 -29.04 -37.90 44.65
C PRO A 258 -29.44 -38.34 46.06
N ASP A 259 -28.61 -39.12 46.76
CA ASP A 259 -28.88 -39.65 48.11
C ASP A 259 -28.85 -38.60 49.22
N TRP A 260 -28.49 -37.35 48.90
CA TRP A 260 -28.48 -36.26 49.86
C TRP A 260 -29.91 -36.00 50.38
N ARG A 261 -30.09 -36.10 51.70
CA ARG A 261 -31.39 -36.03 52.44
C ARG A 261 -32.19 -34.72 52.29
N PHE A 262 -31.74 -33.80 51.45
CA PHE A 262 -32.44 -32.57 51.10
C PHE A 262 -33.44 -32.82 49.96
N VAL A 263 -34.70 -32.41 50.15
CA VAL A 263 -35.77 -32.52 49.15
C VAL A 263 -36.12 -31.13 48.65
N ILE A 264 -36.05 -30.93 47.33
CA ILE A 264 -36.41 -29.66 46.66
C ILE A 264 -37.66 -29.93 45.84
N ASN A 265 -38.75 -29.23 46.11
CA ASN A 265 -39.97 -29.29 45.30
C ASN A 265 -39.89 -28.23 44.20
N SER A 266 -40.54 -28.47 43.06
CA SER A 266 -40.56 -27.54 41.92
C SER A 266 -41.25 -26.20 42.20
N GLY A 267 -41.99 -26.08 43.31
CA GLY A 267 -42.60 -24.84 43.81
C GLY A 267 -41.88 -24.17 44.98
N ASP A 268 -40.72 -24.67 45.42
CA ASP A 268 -39.97 -24.06 46.51
C ASP A 268 -39.19 -22.82 46.02
N SER A 269 -39.34 -21.69 46.72
CA SER A 269 -38.65 -20.44 46.39
C SER A 269 -37.15 -20.51 46.71
N ASP A 270 -36.34 -19.77 45.96
CA ASP A 270 -34.86 -19.75 46.12
C ASP A 270 -34.44 -19.45 47.58
N LEU A 271 -35.11 -18.50 48.23
CA LEU A 271 -34.87 -18.14 49.63
C LEU A 271 -35.24 -19.27 50.60
N LYS A 272 -36.30 -20.05 50.32
CA LYS A 272 -36.67 -21.23 51.12
C LYS A 272 -35.61 -22.32 50.98
N ILE A 273 -35.18 -22.61 49.74
CA ILE A 273 -34.13 -23.60 49.43
C ILE A 273 -32.85 -23.29 50.23
N ILE A 274 -32.39 -22.05 50.23
CA ILE A 274 -31.18 -21.64 50.97
C ILE A 274 -31.40 -21.69 52.48
N THR A 275 -32.52 -21.16 52.99
CA THR A 275 -32.74 -21.14 54.44
C THR A 275 -32.96 -22.54 55.02
N ASP A 276 -33.55 -23.48 54.27
CA ASP A 276 -33.68 -24.88 54.70
C ASP A 276 -32.35 -25.64 54.58
N PHE A 277 -31.50 -25.35 53.58
CA PHE A 277 -30.11 -25.84 53.52
C PHE A 277 -29.29 -25.42 54.75
N VAL A 278 -29.32 -24.12 55.09
CA VAL A 278 -28.60 -23.55 56.26
C VAL A 278 -29.13 -24.12 57.58
N LYS A 279 -30.43 -24.43 57.69
CA LYS A 279 -31.00 -25.10 58.88
C LYS A 279 -30.52 -26.55 59.01
N GLN A 280 -30.41 -27.31 57.92
CA GLN A 280 -30.10 -28.74 57.99
C GLN A 280 -28.62 -29.04 58.29
N LYS A 281 -27.67 -28.28 57.74
CA LYS A 281 -26.23 -28.50 57.97
C LYS A 281 -25.62 -27.54 59.00
N LEU A 282 -25.89 -27.79 60.29
CA LEU A 282 -25.24 -27.06 61.40
C LEU A 282 -23.70 -27.02 61.30
N GLN A 283 -23.06 -28.06 60.73
CA GLN A 283 -21.60 -28.15 60.58
C GLN A 283 -20.99 -27.04 59.69
N PHE A 284 -21.72 -26.55 58.68
CA PHE A 284 -21.22 -25.47 57.79
C PHE A 284 -21.57 -24.07 58.29
N ARG A 285 -22.27 -23.95 59.44
CA ARG A 285 -22.74 -22.67 59.98
C ARG A 285 -21.61 -21.72 60.39
N GLU A 286 -20.44 -22.25 60.74
CA GLU A 286 -19.25 -21.44 61.04
C GLU A 286 -18.48 -21.00 59.78
N GLN A 287 -18.66 -21.70 58.66
CA GLN A 287 -18.07 -21.32 57.37
C GLN A 287 -18.96 -20.30 56.64
N LEU A 288 -20.29 -20.46 56.67
CA LEU A 288 -21.26 -19.64 55.93
C LEU A 288 -21.53 -18.24 56.53
N LYS A 289 -20.49 -17.56 57.03
CA LYS A 289 -20.61 -16.28 57.76
C LYS A 289 -21.29 -15.20 56.93
N ASP A 290 -20.80 -14.97 55.71
CA ASP A 290 -21.23 -13.84 54.87
C ASP A 290 -22.63 -14.06 54.30
N LEU A 291 -22.96 -15.29 53.93
CA LEU A 291 -24.32 -15.68 53.56
C LEU A 291 -25.30 -15.50 54.73
N ILE A 292 -24.90 -15.87 55.96
CA ILE A 292 -25.74 -15.70 57.16
C ILE A 292 -25.88 -14.23 57.57
N ALA A 293 -24.86 -13.39 57.33
CA ALA A 293 -24.94 -11.94 57.52
C ALA A 293 -25.93 -11.31 56.52
N PHE A 294 -25.76 -11.58 55.22
CA PHE A 294 -26.68 -11.10 54.18
C PHE A 294 -28.14 -11.50 54.46
N LEU A 295 -28.39 -12.78 54.81
CA LEU A 295 -29.73 -13.30 55.10
C LEU A 295 -30.40 -12.72 56.37
N LYS A 296 -29.67 -11.98 57.22
CA LYS A 296 -30.19 -11.35 58.44
C LYS A 296 -30.25 -9.82 58.35
N GLU A 297 -29.20 -9.23 57.78
CA GLU A 297 -28.89 -7.80 57.89
C GLU A 297 -28.99 -7.09 56.53
N GLY A 298 -29.12 -7.84 55.43
CA GLY A 298 -29.26 -7.30 54.07
C GLY A 298 -27.99 -6.65 53.50
N VAL A 299 -26.89 -6.66 54.25
CA VAL A 299 -25.61 -6.07 53.86
C VAL A 299 -24.98 -6.87 52.71
N THR A 300 -24.69 -6.18 51.61
CA THR A 300 -23.93 -6.73 50.48
C THR A 300 -22.58 -6.03 50.35
N ILE A 301 -21.58 -6.77 49.87
CA ILE A 301 -20.35 -6.18 49.33
C ILE A 301 -20.71 -5.56 47.97
N PRO A 302 -20.39 -4.28 47.71
CA PRO A 302 -20.71 -3.64 46.45
C PRO A 302 -19.88 -4.27 45.32
N SER A 303 -20.52 -5.15 44.55
CA SER A 303 -19.89 -5.74 43.36
C SER A 303 -19.50 -4.61 42.39
N PRO A 304 -18.27 -4.61 41.84
CA PRO A 304 -17.78 -3.49 41.01
C PRO A 304 -18.60 -3.28 39.73
N SER A 305 -19.48 -4.21 39.38
CA SER A 305 -20.42 -4.18 38.26
C SER A 305 -21.71 -3.37 38.49
N GLN A 306 -22.09 -3.04 39.74
CA GLN A 306 -23.41 -2.45 40.03
C GLN A 306 -23.43 -0.92 40.21
N ASN A 307 -22.34 -0.29 40.67
CA ASN A 307 -22.34 1.14 41.02
C ASN A 307 -22.57 2.08 39.82
N ASP A 308 -22.23 1.66 38.59
CA ASP A 308 -22.41 2.49 37.39
C ASP A 308 -23.85 2.51 36.85
N PHE A 309 -24.67 1.51 37.17
CA PHE A 309 -26.05 1.41 36.65
C PHE A 309 -27.06 2.26 37.42
N ALA A 310 -26.87 2.45 38.72
CA ALA A 310 -27.76 3.26 39.55
C ALA A 310 -27.80 4.74 39.12
N HIS A 311 -26.73 5.25 38.51
CA HIS A 311 -26.56 6.68 38.23
C HIS A 311 -27.08 7.15 36.86
N LYS A 312 -27.67 6.26 36.04
CA LYS A 312 -28.23 6.60 34.70
C LYS A 312 -29.74 6.42 34.55
N THR A 313 -30.42 5.75 35.48
CA THR A 313 -31.84 5.35 35.32
C THR A 313 -32.86 6.40 35.78
N THR A 314 -32.44 7.66 35.97
CA THR A 314 -33.30 8.79 36.41
C THR A 314 -33.26 9.99 35.46
N LEU A 315 -33.15 9.73 34.15
CA LEU A 315 -33.30 10.75 33.11
C LEU A 315 -34.49 10.48 32.18
N ASN A 316 -35.62 11.10 32.52
CA ASN A 316 -36.77 11.42 31.66
C ASN A 316 -37.40 10.29 30.82
N THR A 317 -38.60 9.87 31.22
CA THR A 317 -39.68 9.62 30.25
C THR A 317 -39.99 10.92 29.49
N LYS A 318 -39.33 11.12 28.34
CA LYS A 318 -39.68 12.13 27.34
C LYS A 318 -40.04 11.45 26.02
N GLU A 319 -40.69 12.22 25.14
CA GLU A 319 -41.46 11.71 24.01
C GLU A 319 -40.62 10.92 22.99
N LYS A 320 -41.28 10.00 22.28
CA LYS A 320 -40.69 9.24 21.17
C LYS A 320 -40.32 10.17 20.01
N ALA A 321 -39.10 10.69 20.01
CA ALA A 321 -38.58 11.51 18.92
C ALA A 321 -38.30 10.66 17.67
N THR A 322 -38.88 11.04 16.52
CA THR A 322 -38.48 10.49 15.22
C THR A 322 -37.12 11.06 14.80
N LEU A 323 -36.18 10.16 14.52
CA LEU A 323 -34.78 10.49 14.20
C LEU A 323 -34.59 10.82 12.72
N ASP A 324 -34.98 12.04 12.34
CA ASP A 324 -34.74 12.59 11.01
C ASP A 324 -33.28 13.01 10.83
N ALA A 325 -32.80 13.06 9.57
CA ALA A 325 -31.40 13.35 9.25
C ALA A 325 -30.90 14.73 9.75
N TRP A 326 -31.81 15.67 10.00
CA TRP A 326 -31.51 16.98 10.60
C TRP A 326 -31.32 16.88 12.12
N ASN A 327 -32.17 16.10 12.79
CA ASN A 327 -32.11 15.87 14.25
C ASN A 327 -30.89 15.03 14.67
N LEU A 328 -30.32 14.25 13.76
CA LEU A 328 -29.09 13.48 13.99
C LEU A 328 -27.81 14.33 13.97
N ARG A 329 -27.81 15.46 13.25
CA ARG A 329 -26.63 16.33 13.03
C ARG A 329 -26.70 17.71 13.70
N GLY A 330 -27.90 18.21 14.00
CA GLY A 330 -28.05 19.45 14.74
C GLY A 330 -27.53 19.34 16.18
N ASN A 331 -27.24 20.48 16.82
CA ASN A 331 -26.61 20.57 18.15
C ASN A 331 -27.41 19.91 19.30
N THR A 332 -28.61 19.39 19.05
CA THR A 332 -29.43 18.62 19.99
C THR A 332 -29.44 17.10 19.72
N GLY A 333 -28.73 16.65 18.69
CA GLY A 333 -28.64 15.25 18.26
C GLY A 333 -27.65 14.42 19.07
N SER A 334 -27.93 13.13 19.21
CA SER A 334 -27.12 12.19 20.01
C SER A 334 -25.70 11.96 19.50
N LEU A 335 -25.40 12.32 18.25
CA LEU A 335 -24.05 12.28 17.68
C LEU A 335 -23.45 13.67 17.42
N ALA A 336 -24.06 14.79 17.86
CA ALA A 336 -23.59 16.13 17.52
C ALA A 336 -22.07 16.33 17.75
N HIS A 337 -21.57 16.02 18.95
CA HIS A 337 -20.14 16.10 19.28
C HIS A 337 -19.24 15.11 18.51
N LEU A 338 -19.79 14.01 17.98
CA LEU A 338 -19.06 13.04 17.17
C LEU A 338 -19.08 13.39 15.67
N ASP A 339 -20.12 14.07 15.17
CA ASP A 339 -20.16 14.64 13.82
C ASP A 339 -19.24 15.87 13.72
N GLU A 340 -19.25 16.74 14.75
CA GLU A 340 -18.31 17.86 14.90
C GLU A 340 -16.84 17.40 14.92
N GLN A 341 -16.53 16.27 15.59
CA GLN A 341 -15.14 15.81 15.77
C GLN A 341 -14.67 14.79 14.70
N TYR A 342 -15.54 13.98 14.08
CA TYR A 342 -15.11 12.90 13.16
C TYR A 342 -15.77 12.88 11.78
N GLY A 343 -16.80 13.69 11.51
CA GLY A 343 -17.47 13.78 10.21
C GLY A 343 -18.24 12.50 9.83
N VAL A 344 -19.43 12.32 10.40
CA VAL A 344 -20.27 11.12 10.26
C VAL A 344 -20.91 11.08 8.87
N THR A 345 -20.38 10.22 8.00
CA THR A 345 -20.95 9.92 6.68
C THR A 345 -22.03 8.84 6.76
N LYS A 346 -23.18 9.07 6.09
CA LYS A 346 -24.29 8.12 6.02
C LYS A 346 -24.14 7.22 4.79
N SER A 347 -23.88 5.92 5.01
CA SER A 347 -24.05 4.89 3.99
C SER A 347 -25.45 4.26 4.11
N GLU A 348 -26.34 4.54 3.16
CA GLU A 348 -27.58 3.78 3.02
C GLU A 348 -27.31 2.46 2.30
N GLU A 349 -27.17 1.41 3.11
CA GLU A 349 -27.05 0.02 2.65
C GLU A 349 -28.40 -0.41 2.05
N LYS A 350 -28.50 -0.43 0.71
CA LYS A 350 -29.71 -0.91 0.02
C LYS A 350 -29.82 -2.42 0.19
N THR A 351 -30.92 -2.86 0.80
CA THR A 351 -31.19 -4.26 1.11
C THR A 351 -31.55 -5.09 -0.13
N GLU A 352 -30.56 -5.39 -0.97
CA GLU A 352 -30.62 -6.60 -1.79
C GLU A 352 -30.23 -7.81 -0.92
N ALA A 353 -30.97 -8.91 -1.06
CA ALA A 353 -30.80 -10.10 -0.22
C ALA A 353 -29.57 -10.93 -0.66
N ALA A 354 -28.38 -10.40 -0.40
CA ALA A 354 -27.12 -11.09 -0.62
C ALA A 354 -27.01 -12.31 0.32
N THR A 355 -26.74 -13.48 -0.24
CA THR A 355 -26.40 -14.67 0.54
C THR A 355 -24.93 -14.61 0.94
N ASP A 356 -24.65 -14.62 2.25
CA ASP A 356 -23.29 -14.52 2.80
C ASP A 356 -22.38 -15.64 2.29
N LYS A 357 -21.53 -15.30 1.31
CA LYS A 357 -20.31 -16.06 1.00
C LYS A 357 -19.11 -15.34 1.60
N TYR A 358 -18.71 -15.80 2.78
CA TYR A 358 -17.46 -15.38 3.40
C TYR A 358 -16.28 -15.69 2.47
N ILE A 359 -15.50 -14.65 2.15
CA ILE A 359 -14.21 -14.81 1.48
C ILE A 359 -13.22 -15.27 2.55
N VAL A 360 -12.91 -16.57 2.56
CA VAL A 360 -11.77 -17.11 3.30
C VAL A 360 -10.49 -16.52 2.69
N ARG A 361 -9.58 -16.03 3.54
CA ARG A 361 -8.20 -15.77 3.12
C ARG A 361 -7.46 -17.10 3.05
N ASP A 362 -7.27 -17.63 1.85
CA ASP A 362 -6.40 -18.79 1.64
C ASP A 362 -4.95 -18.45 2.01
N GLU A 363 -4.41 -19.15 3.00
CA GLU A 363 -2.98 -19.28 3.19
C GLU A 363 -2.44 -20.40 2.28
N ARG A 364 -1.19 -20.25 1.81
CA ARG A 364 -0.61 -21.21 0.86
C ARG A 364 -0.20 -22.49 1.59
N ARG A 365 -0.79 -23.63 1.21
CA ARG A 365 -0.10 -24.93 1.24
C ARG A 365 -0.22 -25.62 -0.11
N GLU A 366 0.93 -25.89 -0.72
CA GLU A 366 1.05 -26.74 -1.89
C GLU A 366 1.03 -28.21 -1.45
N HIS A 367 0.31 -29.12 -2.14
CA HIS A 367 0.86 -30.44 -2.40
C HIS A 367 0.22 -31.24 -3.55
N TYR A 368 0.96 -32.30 -3.91
CA TYR A 368 0.71 -33.30 -4.94
C TYR A 368 -0.60 -34.09 -4.77
N GLY A 369 -1.04 -34.80 -5.82
CA GLY A 369 -2.21 -35.68 -5.76
C GLY A 369 -2.15 -36.91 -6.67
N ARG A 370 -3.17 -37.77 -6.58
CA ARG A 370 -3.51 -38.94 -7.42
C ARG A 370 -5.05 -39.07 -7.43
N GLN A 371 -5.73 -39.34 -8.56
CA GLN A 371 -5.98 -40.66 -9.17
C GLN A 371 -6.48 -41.72 -8.16
N SER A 372 -7.61 -42.41 -8.33
CA SER A 372 -8.62 -42.50 -9.42
C SER A 372 -9.98 -42.98 -8.79
N VAL A 373 -11.12 -43.33 -9.44
CA VAL A 373 -11.48 -43.96 -10.73
C VAL A 373 -12.81 -43.36 -11.27
N MET A 374 -13.39 -43.88 -12.36
CA MET A 374 -14.75 -43.57 -12.87
C MET A 374 -15.82 -44.59 -12.39
N PRO A 375 -17.11 -44.36 -12.72
CA PRO A 375 -17.63 -45.10 -13.89
C PRO A 375 -18.31 -44.26 -14.99
N ARG A 376 -18.06 -44.68 -16.24
CA ARG A 376 -18.69 -44.29 -17.53
C ARG A 376 -20.23 -44.36 -17.46
N LYS A 377 -21.07 -43.65 -18.24
CA LYS A 377 -21.11 -43.24 -19.68
C LYS A 377 -21.93 -41.92 -19.83
N ASN A 378 -22.08 -41.21 -20.95
CA ASN A 378 -21.81 -41.46 -22.39
C ASN A 378 -21.48 -40.11 -23.13
N ILE A 379 -21.17 -40.14 -24.44
CA ILE A 379 -20.63 -38.99 -25.21
C ILE A 379 -21.55 -38.54 -26.35
N SER A 380 -21.72 -37.22 -26.56
CA SER A 380 -22.00 -36.62 -27.88
C SER A 380 -21.66 -35.11 -28.01
N MET A 381 -20.58 -34.83 -28.75
CA MET A 381 -20.34 -33.66 -29.62
C MET A 381 -20.78 -32.24 -29.20
N VAL A 382 -19.79 -31.36 -28.99
CA VAL A 382 -19.87 -29.91 -29.34
C VAL A 382 -18.97 -29.66 -30.54
N ARG A 383 -19.45 -28.93 -31.55
CA ARG A 383 -18.77 -28.75 -32.86
C ARG A 383 -18.29 -27.31 -33.02
N ARG A 384 -17.06 -27.13 -33.53
CA ARG A 384 -16.50 -25.80 -33.89
C ARG A 384 -17.38 -25.12 -34.95
N THR A 385 -17.62 -23.83 -34.79
CA THR A 385 -18.17 -22.95 -35.84
C THR A 385 -17.04 -22.18 -36.53
N SER A 386 -17.06 -22.18 -37.86
CA SER A 386 -16.17 -21.38 -38.71
C SER A 386 -17.00 -20.81 -39.87
N ASN A 387 -17.25 -19.50 -39.86
CA ASN A 387 -18.15 -18.88 -40.83
C ASN A 387 -17.48 -18.62 -42.18
N ARG A 388 -18.03 -19.16 -43.27
CA ARG A 388 -17.66 -18.81 -44.65
C ARG A 388 -18.76 -19.19 -45.68
N GLY A 389 -19.49 -18.21 -46.19
CA GLY A 389 -20.54 -18.38 -47.23
C GLY A 389 -21.86 -18.95 -46.70
N GLU A 390 -23.04 -18.72 -47.31
CA GLU A 390 -23.34 -18.10 -48.62
C GLU A 390 -24.66 -17.27 -48.62
N LYS A 391 -24.86 -16.52 -49.72
CA LYS A 391 -26.10 -16.08 -50.41
C LYS A 391 -27.48 -16.19 -49.69
N PRO A 392 -28.30 -15.12 -49.73
CA PRO A 392 -29.76 -15.19 -49.71
C PRO A 392 -30.34 -15.66 -51.07
N GLN A 393 -31.58 -16.14 -51.08
CA GLN A 393 -32.36 -16.48 -52.28
C GLN A 393 -33.41 -15.41 -52.63
N LEU A 394 -34.08 -15.60 -53.79
CA LEU A 394 -35.11 -14.74 -54.37
C LEU A 394 -36.36 -14.59 -53.48
N SER A 395 -37.08 -13.49 -53.68
CA SER A 395 -38.53 -13.40 -53.51
C SER A 395 -39.13 -12.65 -54.68
N ASP A 396 -39.93 -13.32 -55.50
CA ASP A 396 -40.63 -12.70 -56.64
C ASP A 396 -41.84 -11.88 -56.19
N ASN A 397 -41.97 -10.68 -56.78
CA ASN A 397 -43.22 -10.10 -57.28
C ASN A 397 -42.88 -8.72 -57.86
N GLY A 398 -43.26 -8.45 -59.12
CA GLY A 398 -42.97 -7.18 -59.79
C GLY A 398 -44.19 -6.57 -60.46
N ASN A 399 -44.02 -5.38 -61.05
CA ASN A 399 -44.77 -5.04 -62.26
C ASN A 399 -44.11 -3.94 -63.12
N SER A 400 -44.35 -4.04 -64.44
CA SER A 400 -44.39 -2.98 -65.48
C SER A 400 -43.51 -1.71 -65.37
N GLY A 401 -42.65 -1.42 -66.38
CA GLY A 401 -41.94 -0.13 -66.44
C GLY A 401 -40.98 0.18 -67.61
N HIS A 402 -41.37 -0.11 -68.87
CA HIS A 402 -40.82 0.40 -70.16
C HIS A 402 -39.36 0.92 -70.33
N ALA A 403 -38.76 0.45 -71.45
CA ALA A 403 -37.90 1.17 -72.39
C ALA A 403 -36.37 1.36 -72.13
N CYS A 404 -35.64 1.10 -73.22
CA CYS A 404 -34.27 1.49 -73.54
C CYS A 404 -34.31 2.02 -75.01
N PRO A 405 -33.26 2.62 -75.61
CA PRO A 405 -31.94 3.00 -75.07
C PRO A 405 -31.56 4.48 -75.37
N GLN A 406 -30.35 4.94 -74.97
CA GLN A 406 -29.40 5.63 -75.86
C GLN A 406 -28.04 6.00 -75.22
N SER A 407 -27.12 6.45 -76.08
CA SER A 407 -25.68 6.74 -75.92
C SER A 407 -25.26 7.80 -74.89
N PRO A 408 -24.04 7.71 -74.32
CA PRO A 408 -23.39 8.80 -73.61
C PRO A 408 -22.58 9.74 -74.53
N LEU A 409 -22.68 11.06 -74.32
CA LEU A 409 -21.75 12.08 -74.83
C LEU A 409 -21.48 13.15 -73.73
N PRO A 410 -20.38 13.92 -73.79
CA PRO A 410 -19.75 14.51 -72.61
C PRO A 410 -19.94 16.03 -72.44
N PRO A 411 -19.53 16.54 -71.27
CA PRO A 411 -18.62 17.68 -71.19
C PRO A 411 -17.42 17.38 -70.27
N SER A 412 -16.32 18.14 -70.23
CA SER A 412 -15.69 19.06 -71.19
C SER A 412 -14.28 19.37 -70.62
N SER A 413 -13.24 19.42 -71.44
CA SER A 413 -11.85 19.54 -70.98
C SER A 413 -11.39 21.00 -70.80
N LYS A 414 -10.65 21.28 -69.71
CA LYS A 414 -9.59 22.31 -69.72
C LYS A 414 -8.36 21.86 -68.93
N ASP A 415 -7.32 21.55 -69.68
CA ASP A 415 -5.91 21.87 -69.44
C ASP A 415 -5.33 21.70 -68.03
N THR A 416 -4.58 20.61 -67.82
CA THR A 416 -3.26 20.74 -67.20
C THR A 416 -2.27 19.75 -67.84
N VAL A 417 -1.06 20.21 -68.12
CA VAL A 417 -0.01 19.42 -68.79
C VAL A 417 0.45 18.28 -67.87
N LYS A 418 0.55 17.06 -68.41
CA LYS A 418 1.29 15.97 -67.77
C LYS A 418 2.80 16.28 -67.80
N SER A 419 3.29 16.98 -66.79
CA SER A 419 4.71 16.93 -66.45
C SER A 419 5.05 15.51 -65.97
N TYR A 420 6.03 14.88 -66.60
CA TYR A 420 6.67 13.70 -66.01
C TYR A 420 7.47 14.15 -64.79
N PRO A 421 7.36 13.48 -63.63
CA PRO A 421 8.20 13.79 -62.48
C PRO A 421 9.69 13.61 -62.83
N SER A 422 10.52 14.55 -62.38
CA SER A 422 11.98 14.39 -62.41
C SER A 422 12.38 13.17 -61.56
N PRO A 423 13.25 12.27 -62.06
CA PRO A 423 13.65 11.04 -61.35
C PRO A 423 14.63 11.29 -60.17
N LEU A 424 14.49 12.45 -59.51
CA LEU A 424 15.28 12.92 -58.37
C LEU A 424 14.40 13.47 -57.23
N ASP A 425 13.10 13.70 -57.45
CA ASP A 425 12.18 14.28 -56.46
C ASP A 425 11.24 13.24 -55.80
N GLU A 426 11.18 12.02 -56.35
CA GLU A 426 10.60 10.86 -55.66
C GLU A 426 11.67 10.11 -54.83
N ILE A 427 11.21 9.31 -53.85
CA ILE A 427 11.98 8.49 -52.88
C ILE A 427 12.37 9.23 -51.57
N ARG A 428 11.38 9.35 -50.66
CA ARG A 428 11.61 9.42 -49.21
C ARG A 428 10.82 8.32 -48.50
N GLY A 429 11.18 7.06 -48.78
CA GLY A 429 10.70 5.92 -48.01
C GLY A 429 11.21 5.92 -46.57
N LYS A 430 10.75 4.95 -45.78
CA LYS A 430 11.16 4.74 -44.38
C LYS A 430 12.62 4.26 -44.31
N LEU A 431 13.24 4.34 -43.13
CA LEU A 431 14.67 4.07 -42.90
C LEU A 431 15.20 2.77 -43.55
N TYR A 432 14.39 1.70 -43.52
CA TYR A 432 14.75 0.39 -44.10
C TYR A 432 13.91 -0.01 -45.32
N VAL A 433 13.01 0.85 -45.80
CA VAL A 433 11.99 0.48 -46.81
C VAL A 433 11.84 1.61 -47.84
N LEU A 434 12.14 1.33 -49.11
CA LEU A 434 12.27 2.34 -50.17
C LEU A 434 10.97 3.15 -50.45
N ARG A 435 9.81 2.62 -50.05
CA ARG A 435 8.50 3.27 -50.11
C ARG A 435 7.68 2.93 -48.85
N GLU A 436 6.73 3.79 -48.49
CA GLU A 436 5.91 3.61 -47.28
C GLU A 436 4.91 2.44 -47.37
N ASP A 437 4.45 2.09 -48.58
CA ASP A 437 3.47 1.02 -48.87
C ASP A 437 4.01 -0.41 -48.71
N LEU A 438 5.32 -0.57 -48.49
CA LEU A 438 6.01 -1.85 -48.36
C LEU A 438 6.37 -2.21 -46.91
N ASP A 439 6.00 -1.38 -45.93
CA ASP A 439 6.17 -1.65 -44.50
C ASP A 439 4.98 -2.46 -43.96
N PHE A 440 5.00 -3.77 -44.20
CA PHE A 440 3.91 -4.70 -43.84
C PHE A 440 3.82 -5.03 -42.33
N ASP A 441 4.61 -4.39 -41.47
CA ASP A 441 4.54 -4.55 -40.02
C ASP A 441 3.21 -3.98 -39.47
N TRP A 442 2.53 -4.71 -38.57
CA TRP A 442 1.25 -4.27 -38.00
C TRP A 442 1.40 -3.03 -37.12
N GLU A 443 0.72 -1.92 -37.44
CA GLU A 443 0.69 -0.72 -36.59
C GLU A 443 -0.42 -0.80 -35.52
N PRO A 444 -0.11 -0.63 -34.22
CA PRO A 444 -1.11 -0.42 -33.17
C PRO A 444 -1.98 0.81 -33.45
N SER A 445 -3.30 0.67 -33.28
CA SER A 445 -4.22 1.78 -33.53
C SER A 445 -4.05 2.93 -32.53
N ASP A 446 -4.14 4.16 -33.01
CA ASP A 446 -3.92 5.39 -32.23
C ASP A 446 -4.76 5.44 -30.95
N SER A 447 -6.02 4.96 -31.01
CA SER A 447 -6.89 4.87 -29.83
C SER A 447 -6.39 3.87 -28.78
N ALA A 448 -5.78 2.76 -29.19
CA ALA A 448 -5.20 1.79 -28.25
C ALA A 448 -3.93 2.35 -27.59
N VAL A 449 -3.05 2.99 -28.37
CA VAL A 449 -1.83 3.61 -27.86
C VAL A 449 -2.15 4.73 -26.87
N LEU A 450 -3.05 5.65 -27.23
CA LEU A 450 -3.46 6.76 -26.35
C LEU A 450 -4.10 6.26 -25.06
N LYS A 451 -4.93 5.21 -25.09
CA LYS A 451 -5.53 4.61 -23.88
C LYS A 451 -4.49 3.99 -22.95
N LEU A 452 -3.53 3.24 -23.49
CA LEU A 452 -2.49 2.58 -22.69
C LEU A 452 -1.54 3.61 -22.05
N LEU A 453 -1.10 4.61 -22.82
CA LEU A 453 -0.31 5.74 -22.29
C LEU A 453 -1.09 6.54 -21.24
N PHE A 454 -2.37 6.84 -21.48
CA PHE A 454 -3.21 7.57 -20.52
C PHE A 454 -3.35 6.83 -19.20
N SER A 455 -3.67 5.53 -19.21
CA SER A 455 -3.79 4.74 -17.99
C SER A 455 -2.49 4.71 -17.17
N LEU A 456 -1.33 4.60 -17.83
CA LEU A 456 -0.04 4.48 -17.15
C LEU A 456 0.58 5.83 -16.73
N ARG A 457 0.28 6.92 -17.43
CA ARG A 457 0.67 8.28 -17.00
C ARG A 457 -0.25 8.84 -15.92
N LEU A 458 -1.53 8.42 -15.91
CA LEU A 458 -2.43 8.69 -14.80
C LEU A 458 -2.04 7.91 -13.53
N SER A 459 -1.62 6.63 -13.66
CA SER A 459 -1.12 5.88 -12.50
C SER A 459 0.22 6.41 -11.99
N ALA A 460 1.11 6.90 -12.88
CA ALA A 460 2.30 7.64 -12.47
C ALA A 460 1.97 8.90 -11.65
N ALA A 461 0.96 9.68 -12.04
CA ALA A 461 0.56 10.89 -11.32
C ALA A 461 0.05 10.61 -9.89
N LEU A 462 -0.48 9.41 -9.65
CA LEU A 462 -1.07 8.96 -8.37
C LEU A 462 -0.10 8.17 -7.48
N TRP A 463 0.84 7.41 -8.07
CA TRP A 463 1.69 6.45 -7.35
C TRP A 463 3.19 6.71 -7.46
N SER A 464 3.64 7.65 -8.33
CA SER A 464 5.04 8.09 -8.33
C SER A 464 5.30 9.02 -7.15
N ASN A 465 6.34 8.69 -6.41
CA ASN A 465 6.86 9.51 -5.32
C ASN A 465 7.53 10.77 -5.85
N ILE A 466 7.77 11.74 -4.97
CA ILE A 466 8.66 12.89 -5.23
C ILE A 466 10.06 12.47 -4.81
N SER A 467 11.01 12.51 -5.75
CA SER A 467 12.39 12.03 -5.55
C SER A 467 13.44 13.15 -5.48
N ASP A 468 13.03 14.39 -5.72
CA ASP A 468 13.90 15.58 -5.78
C ASP A 468 13.29 16.70 -4.93
N CYS A 469 14.04 17.19 -3.94
CA CYS A 469 13.58 18.27 -3.06
C CYS A 469 13.49 19.63 -3.78
N ASP A 470 14.17 19.79 -4.93
CA ASP A 470 13.98 20.95 -5.80
C ASP A 470 12.59 20.97 -6.45
N GLU A 471 11.99 19.80 -6.75
CA GLU A 471 10.60 19.75 -7.25
C GLU A 471 9.67 20.46 -6.25
N VAL A 472 9.92 20.23 -4.96
CA VAL A 472 9.16 20.82 -3.86
C VAL A 472 9.51 22.30 -3.69
N TYR A 473 10.73 22.60 -3.25
CA TYR A 473 11.09 23.93 -2.74
C TYR A 473 11.33 24.98 -3.84
N ASN A 474 11.62 24.55 -5.07
CA ASN A 474 11.83 25.44 -6.20
C ASN A 474 10.64 25.51 -7.17
N TYR A 475 9.67 24.60 -7.12
CA TYR A 475 8.52 24.62 -8.05
C TYR A 475 7.15 24.52 -7.37
N TRP A 476 6.89 23.51 -6.53
CA TRP A 476 5.62 23.41 -5.80
C TRP A 476 5.42 24.55 -4.79
N GLU A 477 6.45 24.95 -4.03
CA GLU A 477 6.34 26.01 -3.02
C GLU A 477 6.16 27.43 -3.62
N PRO A 478 6.91 27.85 -4.66
CA PRO A 478 6.59 29.07 -5.39
C PRO A 478 5.23 29.04 -6.11
N LEU A 479 4.76 27.87 -6.57
CA LEU A 479 3.40 27.74 -7.11
C LEU A 479 2.33 27.90 -6.00
N HIS A 480 2.59 27.36 -4.81
CA HIS A 480 1.75 27.54 -3.62
C HIS A 480 1.69 29.03 -3.21
N LEU A 481 2.79 29.78 -3.32
CA LEU A 481 2.78 31.25 -3.13
C LEU A 481 1.81 31.94 -4.10
N LEU A 482 1.85 31.60 -5.40
CA LEU A 482 1.01 32.25 -6.41
C LEU A 482 -0.49 31.96 -6.21
N LEU A 483 -0.85 30.78 -5.69
CA LEU A 483 -2.24 30.35 -5.48
C LEU A 483 -2.82 30.73 -4.11
N PHE A 484 -2.02 30.63 -3.03
CA PHE A 484 -2.48 30.77 -1.64
C PHE A 484 -1.90 31.99 -0.91
N GLY A 485 -0.93 32.70 -1.51
CA GLY A 485 -0.30 33.88 -0.93
C GLY A 485 0.84 33.60 0.07
N GLU A 486 1.11 32.33 0.36
CA GLU A 486 2.17 31.87 1.27
C GLU A 486 2.94 30.69 0.64
N GLY A 487 4.22 30.51 0.99
CA GLY A 487 5.03 29.39 0.52
C GLY A 487 6.49 29.54 0.93
N LEU A 488 7.28 28.48 0.78
CA LEU A 488 8.74 28.50 0.99
C LEU A 488 9.49 28.99 -0.27
N GLN A 489 10.68 29.54 -0.06
CA GLN A 489 11.60 30.03 -1.10
C GLN A 489 13.03 29.58 -0.82
N THR A 490 13.78 29.33 -1.88
CA THR A 490 15.24 29.13 -1.87
C THR A 490 15.98 30.46 -2.09
N TRP A 491 17.29 30.47 -1.91
CA TRP A 491 18.14 31.62 -2.23
C TRP A 491 18.11 31.97 -3.73
N GLU A 492 17.80 31.00 -4.59
CA GLU A 492 17.81 31.11 -6.05
C GLU A 492 16.70 32.02 -6.60
N TYR A 493 15.60 32.13 -5.85
CA TYR A 493 14.48 33.05 -6.08
C TYR A 493 14.69 34.44 -5.49
N SER A 494 15.83 34.71 -4.85
CA SER A 494 16.22 36.06 -4.42
C SER A 494 16.43 36.99 -5.63
N PRO A 495 15.88 38.22 -5.63
CA PRO A 495 16.20 39.25 -6.62
C PRO A 495 17.67 39.65 -6.71
N LEU A 496 18.55 39.18 -5.82
CA LEU A 496 19.99 39.32 -5.96
C LEU A 496 20.50 38.46 -7.13
N TYR A 497 20.33 37.14 -7.04
CA TYR A 497 20.85 36.16 -8.00
C TYR A 497 19.89 35.90 -9.17
N ALA A 498 18.60 35.67 -8.87
CA ALA A 498 17.53 35.47 -9.84
C ALA A 498 17.84 34.42 -10.92
N ILE A 499 18.19 33.19 -10.50
CA ILE A 499 18.62 32.10 -11.41
C ILE A 499 17.50 31.13 -11.80
N ARG A 500 16.37 31.12 -11.07
CA ARG A 500 15.16 30.35 -11.43
C ARG A 500 14.13 31.28 -12.09
N SER A 501 13.32 30.76 -13.03
CA SER A 501 12.34 31.56 -13.77
C SER A 501 10.95 31.52 -13.13
N TYR A 502 10.31 32.68 -12.99
CA TYR A 502 8.90 32.78 -12.62
C TYR A 502 7.98 32.47 -13.81
N PHE A 503 8.42 32.71 -15.05
CA PHE A 503 7.66 32.35 -16.25
C PHE A 503 7.41 30.83 -16.33
N TYR A 504 8.38 30.00 -15.97
CA TYR A 504 8.21 28.54 -15.91
C TYR A 504 7.09 28.13 -14.93
N ILE A 505 7.06 28.71 -13.72
CA ILE A 505 5.97 28.49 -12.77
C ILE A 505 4.65 29.03 -13.33
N TYR A 506 4.66 30.19 -13.98
CA TYR A 506 3.46 30.84 -14.50
C TYR A 506 2.71 29.99 -15.54
N LEU A 507 3.43 29.23 -16.37
CA LEU A 507 2.84 28.26 -17.31
C LEU A 507 2.01 27.17 -16.61
N HIS A 508 2.38 26.80 -15.38
CA HIS A 508 1.69 25.80 -14.56
C HIS A 508 0.64 26.44 -13.62
N TYR A 509 0.87 27.69 -13.20
CA TYR A 509 -0.08 28.51 -12.46
C TYR A 509 -1.38 28.77 -13.25
N ILE A 510 -1.31 29.02 -14.57
CA ILE A 510 -2.52 29.26 -15.39
C ILE A 510 -3.54 28.11 -15.27
N PRO A 511 -3.20 26.84 -15.58
CA PRO A 511 -4.14 25.73 -15.39
C PRO A 511 -4.42 25.46 -13.90
N ALA A 512 -3.44 25.61 -13.00
CA ALA A 512 -3.66 25.42 -11.56
C ALA A 512 -4.67 26.42 -10.97
N ASN A 513 -4.70 27.67 -11.43
CA ASN A 513 -5.67 28.67 -10.98
C ASN A 513 -7.09 28.37 -11.50
N VAL A 514 -7.23 27.85 -12.72
CA VAL A 514 -8.52 27.35 -13.23
C VAL A 514 -8.99 26.16 -12.39
N LEU A 515 -8.10 25.21 -12.10
CA LEU A 515 -8.41 24.06 -11.24
C LEU A 515 -8.71 24.46 -9.79
N PHE A 516 -8.05 25.49 -9.25
CA PHE A 516 -8.31 26.03 -7.91
C PHE A 516 -9.74 26.57 -7.77
N HIS A 517 -10.25 27.27 -8.79
CA HIS A 517 -11.65 27.73 -8.79
C HIS A 517 -12.66 26.58 -8.99
N LEU A 518 -12.27 25.45 -9.59
CA LEU A 518 -13.11 24.27 -9.75
C LEU A 518 -13.08 23.31 -8.55
N LEU A 519 -11.96 23.27 -7.81
CA LEU A 519 -11.71 22.35 -6.69
C LEU A 519 -11.26 23.08 -5.40
N PRO A 520 -11.94 24.16 -4.96
CA PRO A 520 -11.43 25.05 -3.88
C PRO A 520 -11.33 24.36 -2.50
N TYR A 521 -11.98 23.21 -2.32
CA TYR A 521 -12.08 22.53 -1.02
C TYR A 521 -10.90 21.60 -0.68
N SER A 522 -9.97 21.33 -1.61
CA SER A 522 -8.83 20.44 -1.34
C SER A 522 -7.55 20.79 -2.11
N LYS A 523 -6.54 21.31 -1.39
CA LYS A 523 -5.18 21.50 -1.91
C LYS A 523 -4.57 20.20 -2.48
N ILE A 524 -4.77 19.07 -1.80
CA ILE A 524 -4.23 17.77 -2.22
C ILE A 524 -4.87 17.32 -3.55
N ALA A 525 -6.18 17.56 -3.73
CA ALA A 525 -6.85 17.28 -5.01
C ALA A 525 -6.33 18.19 -6.14
N LEU A 526 -6.05 19.47 -5.86
CA LEU A 526 -5.44 20.39 -6.81
C LEU A 526 -4.02 19.96 -7.21
N PHE A 527 -3.17 19.58 -6.24
CA PHE A 527 -1.83 19.04 -6.45
C PHE A 527 -1.84 17.79 -7.35
N VAL A 528 -2.67 16.80 -7.00
CA VAL A 528 -2.81 15.56 -7.78
C VAL A 528 -3.33 15.85 -9.19
N THR A 529 -4.35 16.70 -9.33
CA THR A 529 -4.93 17.04 -10.64
C THR A 529 -3.91 17.75 -11.52
N LEU A 530 -3.03 18.60 -10.96
CA LEU A 530 -1.95 19.22 -11.73
C LEU A 530 -0.88 18.20 -12.17
N ARG A 531 -0.51 17.22 -11.33
CA ARG A 531 0.34 16.09 -11.75
C ARG A 531 -0.30 15.29 -12.89
N CYS A 532 -1.62 15.09 -12.86
CA CYS A 532 -2.35 14.47 -13.97
C CYS A 532 -2.28 15.33 -15.25
N CYS A 533 -2.39 16.65 -15.16
CA CYS A 533 -2.21 17.55 -16.31
C CYS A 533 -0.78 17.49 -16.89
N ILE A 534 0.26 17.41 -16.03
CA ILE A 534 1.66 17.23 -16.46
C ILE A 534 1.83 15.86 -17.16
N GLY A 535 1.27 14.79 -16.59
CA GLY A 535 1.27 13.45 -17.21
C GLY A 535 0.56 13.39 -18.57
N ILE A 536 -0.53 14.14 -18.74
CA ILE A 536 -1.24 14.30 -20.02
C ILE A 536 -0.40 15.12 -21.01
N PHE A 537 0.32 16.15 -20.56
CA PHE A 537 1.24 16.88 -21.44
C PHE A 537 2.39 15.98 -21.92
N THR A 538 2.95 15.14 -21.04
CA THR A 538 3.98 14.14 -21.39
C THR A 538 3.47 13.11 -22.39
N LEU A 539 2.29 12.51 -22.17
CA LEU A 539 1.77 11.44 -23.05
C LEU A 539 1.52 11.93 -24.48
N LEU A 540 1.14 13.20 -24.65
CA LEU A 540 0.95 13.81 -25.97
C LEU A 540 2.28 14.00 -26.70
N GLY A 541 3.36 14.30 -25.98
CA GLY A 541 4.74 14.31 -26.52
C GLY A 541 5.20 12.92 -26.95
N GLU A 542 4.98 11.91 -26.10
CA GLU A 542 5.29 10.50 -26.43
C GLU A 542 4.52 10.01 -27.66
N PHE A 543 3.22 10.30 -27.73
CA PHE A 543 2.38 9.92 -28.87
C PHE A 543 2.79 10.65 -30.16
N SER A 544 3.14 11.94 -30.08
CA SER A 544 3.66 12.71 -31.22
C SER A 544 4.96 12.10 -31.76
N LEU A 545 5.90 11.72 -30.88
CA LEU A 545 7.13 11.05 -31.28
C LEU A 545 6.88 9.64 -31.83
N TYR A 546 5.97 8.85 -31.22
CA TYR A 546 5.55 7.54 -31.74
C TYR A 546 5.05 7.63 -33.19
N LYS A 547 4.13 8.55 -33.51
CA LYS A 547 3.60 8.69 -34.88
C LYS A 547 4.68 9.15 -35.86
N ALA A 548 5.57 10.06 -35.47
CA ALA A 548 6.70 10.48 -36.31
C ALA A 548 7.68 9.32 -36.61
N VAL A 549 7.91 8.45 -35.62
CA VAL A 549 8.77 7.25 -35.73
C VAL A 549 8.13 6.17 -36.61
N CYS A 550 6.85 5.81 -36.42
CA CYS A 550 6.13 4.86 -37.28
C CYS A 550 6.11 5.29 -38.75
N LYS A 551 5.99 6.60 -38.98
CA LYS A 551 5.96 7.20 -40.32
C LYS A 551 7.33 7.21 -40.99
N HIS A 552 8.36 7.73 -40.32
CA HIS A 552 9.66 8.03 -40.97
C HIS A 552 10.79 7.03 -40.69
N LEU A 553 10.72 6.20 -39.64
CA LEU A 553 11.73 5.19 -39.33
C LEU A 553 11.26 3.77 -39.68
N SER A 554 10.33 3.20 -38.91
CA SER A 554 9.55 1.99 -39.25
C SER A 554 8.44 1.78 -38.22
N ILE A 555 7.38 1.04 -38.58
CA ILE A 555 6.31 0.67 -37.63
C ILE A 555 6.86 -0.18 -36.47
N SER A 556 7.79 -1.08 -36.75
CA SER A 556 8.45 -1.92 -35.72
C SER A 556 9.25 -1.10 -34.69
N ILE A 557 10.06 -0.13 -35.14
CA ILE A 557 10.76 0.79 -34.21
C ILE A 557 9.75 1.58 -33.37
N GLY A 558 8.64 2.03 -33.96
CA GLY A 558 7.56 2.70 -33.22
C GLY A 558 6.93 1.82 -32.13
N ARG A 559 6.70 0.54 -32.43
CA ARG A 559 6.20 -0.45 -31.45
C ARG A 559 7.16 -0.68 -30.29
N PHE A 560 8.45 -0.84 -30.55
CA PHE A 560 9.45 -1.01 -29.48
C PHE A 560 9.62 0.30 -28.69
N PHE A 561 9.65 1.46 -29.35
CA PHE A 561 9.73 2.77 -28.71
C PHE A 561 8.58 2.98 -27.72
N VAL A 562 7.33 2.75 -28.13
CA VAL A 562 6.19 2.99 -27.25
C VAL A 562 6.16 2.00 -26.08
N VAL A 563 6.55 0.73 -26.29
CA VAL A 563 6.69 -0.25 -25.18
C VAL A 563 7.76 0.19 -24.17
N PHE A 564 8.92 0.64 -24.63
CA PHE A 564 10.01 1.08 -23.75
C PHE A 564 9.72 2.40 -23.04
N SER A 565 9.13 3.38 -23.74
CA SER A 565 8.74 4.67 -23.15
C SER A 565 7.62 4.50 -22.12
N MET A 566 6.57 3.76 -22.46
CA MET A 566 5.38 3.55 -21.63
C MET A 566 5.65 2.80 -20.33
N LEU A 567 6.54 1.80 -20.34
CA LEU A 567 6.71 0.84 -19.23
C LEU A 567 8.03 1.01 -18.45
N SER A 568 8.94 1.90 -18.87
CA SER A 568 10.18 2.19 -18.13
C SER A 568 9.91 2.88 -16.80
N THR A 569 10.71 2.53 -15.78
CA THR A 569 10.75 3.25 -14.50
C THR A 569 11.20 4.69 -14.68
N GLY A 570 12.18 4.95 -15.56
CA GLY A 570 12.66 6.30 -15.83
C GLY A 570 11.54 7.25 -16.27
N MET A 571 10.73 6.87 -17.26
CA MET A 571 9.58 7.67 -17.67
C MET A 571 8.45 7.65 -16.64
N PHE A 572 8.26 6.58 -15.86
CA PHE A 572 7.26 6.55 -14.80
C PHE A 572 7.50 7.66 -13.77
N ILE A 573 8.75 7.81 -13.31
CA ILE A 573 9.17 8.89 -12.40
C ILE A 573 9.09 10.25 -13.10
N SER A 574 9.80 10.44 -14.21
CA SER A 574 9.97 11.77 -14.80
C SER A 574 8.67 12.37 -15.36
N SER A 575 7.76 11.55 -15.90
CA SER A 575 6.60 12.03 -16.67
C SER A 575 5.58 12.88 -15.92
N THR A 576 5.64 12.91 -14.58
CA THR A 576 4.72 13.68 -13.72
C THR A 576 5.43 14.58 -12.70
N ALA A 577 6.78 14.61 -12.72
CA ALA A 577 7.59 15.49 -11.88
C ALA A 577 7.51 16.94 -12.38
N PHE A 578 7.21 17.89 -11.47
CA PHE A 578 7.18 19.32 -11.77
C PHE A 578 8.60 19.93 -11.82
N LEU A 579 9.44 19.42 -12.72
CA LEU A 579 10.82 19.85 -12.91
C LEU A 579 11.04 20.39 -14.34
N PRO A 580 11.85 21.45 -14.52
CA PRO A 580 12.17 21.96 -15.86
C PRO A 580 12.87 20.94 -16.74
N SER A 581 13.63 19.99 -16.16
CA SER A 581 14.23 18.88 -16.90
C SER A 581 13.21 17.91 -17.50
N SER A 582 12.07 17.70 -16.82
CA SER A 582 10.94 16.93 -17.36
C SER A 582 10.17 17.73 -18.41
N PHE A 583 9.96 19.03 -18.20
CA PHE A 583 9.37 19.90 -19.22
C PHE A 583 10.24 19.96 -20.50
N THR A 584 11.56 20.08 -20.34
CA THR A 584 12.58 19.92 -21.39
C THR A 584 12.47 18.56 -22.08
N MET A 585 12.34 17.46 -21.33
CA MET A 585 12.13 16.11 -21.89
C MET A 585 10.92 16.07 -22.84
N VAL A 586 9.78 16.64 -22.43
CA VAL A 586 8.57 16.69 -23.26
C VAL A 586 8.76 17.59 -24.48
N MET A 587 9.37 18.77 -24.32
CA MET A 587 9.69 19.67 -25.45
C MET A 587 10.69 19.05 -26.44
N ASN A 588 11.62 18.21 -25.96
CA ASN A 588 12.54 17.46 -26.81
C ASN A 588 11.82 16.35 -27.61
N MET A 589 10.77 15.72 -27.05
CA MET A 589 9.94 14.79 -27.84
C MET A 589 9.23 15.50 -28.98
N TYR A 590 8.60 16.66 -28.72
CA TYR A 590 7.98 17.47 -29.78
C TYR A 590 9.00 17.99 -30.80
N ALA A 591 10.20 18.42 -30.35
CA ALA A 591 11.26 18.86 -31.25
C ALA A 591 11.79 17.72 -32.14
N ALA A 592 11.99 16.51 -31.58
CA ALA A 592 12.41 15.33 -32.33
C ALA A 592 11.33 14.84 -33.31
N ALA A 593 10.06 14.85 -32.91
CA ALA A 593 8.93 14.52 -33.79
C ALA A 593 8.84 15.51 -34.97
N ALA A 594 8.88 16.82 -34.68
CA ALA A 594 8.86 17.86 -35.69
C ALA A 594 10.10 17.83 -36.61
N PHE A 595 11.27 17.45 -36.10
CA PHE A 595 12.49 17.24 -36.88
C PHE A 595 12.34 16.08 -37.89
N LEU A 596 11.84 14.92 -37.46
CA LEU A 596 11.60 13.77 -38.34
C LEU A 596 10.58 14.09 -39.45
N GLU A 597 9.52 14.84 -39.11
CA GLU A 597 8.48 15.32 -40.02
C GLU A 597 8.89 16.54 -40.88
N GLU A 598 10.12 17.06 -40.76
CA GLU A 598 10.59 18.29 -41.42
C GLU A 598 9.73 19.55 -41.13
N LYS A 599 9.05 19.62 -39.98
CA LYS A 599 8.30 20.78 -39.48
C LYS A 599 9.24 21.80 -38.80
N TRP A 600 10.11 22.42 -39.59
CA TRP A 600 11.25 23.23 -39.12
C TRP A 600 10.93 24.32 -38.10
N PHE A 601 9.82 25.06 -38.28
CA PHE A 601 9.42 26.08 -37.30
C PHE A 601 9.07 25.46 -35.94
N SER A 602 8.24 24.41 -35.92
CA SER A 602 7.88 23.70 -34.69
C SER A 602 9.10 23.08 -34.02
N ALA A 603 10.03 22.50 -34.79
CA ALA A 603 11.26 21.95 -34.25
C ALA A 603 12.12 23.02 -33.55
N ILE A 604 12.39 24.15 -34.23
CA ILE A 604 13.14 25.28 -33.66
C ILE A 604 12.42 25.89 -32.45
N PHE A 605 11.09 26.05 -32.51
CA PHE A 605 10.29 26.65 -31.45
C PHE A 605 10.23 25.76 -30.19
N CYS A 606 10.04 24.45 -30.34
CA CYS A 606 10.11 23.50 -29.23
C CYS A 606 11.52 23.42 -28.63
N THR A 607 12.58 23.45 -29.44
CA THR A 607 13.97 23.56 -28.93
C THR A 607 14.20 24.88 -28.18
N ALA A 608 13.68 26.01 -28.68
CA ALA A 608 13.81 27.30 -28.02
C ALA A 608 13.08 27.34 -26.67
N ILE A 609 11.88 26.75 -26.57
CA ILE A 609 11.18 26.57 -25.28
C ILE A 609 11.93 25.60 -24.37
N SER A 610 12.41 24.47 -24.90
CA SER A 610 13.17 23.46 -24.16
C SER A 610 14.41 24.02 -23.49
N ALA A 611 15.14 24.89 -24.19
CA ALA A 611 16.33 25.57 -23.67
C ALA A 611 15.99 26.78 -22.79
N LEU A 612 15.17 27.72 -23.27
CA LEU A 612 14.98 29.01 -22.59
C LEU A 612 13.95 28.97 -21.45
N VAL A 613 12.99 28.04 -21.46
CA VAL A 613 11.94 27.95 -20.44
C VAL A 613 12.10 26.72 -19.56
N GLY A 614 12.60 25.62 -20.14
CA GLY A 614 13.03 24.44 -19.39
C GLY A 614 14.42 24.62 -18.80
N TRP A 615 15.47 24.28 -19.55
CA TRP A 615 16.84 24.24 -19.03
C TRP A 615 17.87 24.58 -20.13
N PRO A 616 18.70 25.64 -19.99
CA PRO A 616 19.48 26.19 -21.10
C PRO A 616 20.47 25.22 -21.74
N PHE A 617 21.00 24.27 -20.97
CA PHE A 617 21.87 23.20 -21.46
C PHE A 617 21.19 22.31 -22.51
N ALA A 618 19.85 22.22 -22.50
CA ALA A 618 19.05 21.50 -23.51
C ALA A 618 19.22 22.05 -24.94
N ALA A 619 19.79 23.25 -25.13
CA ALA A 619 20.15 23.76 -26.46
C ALA A 619 21.04 22.79 -27.26
N VAL A 620 21.87 21.99 -26.58
CA VAL A 620 22.70 20.93 -27.20
C VAL A 620 21.84 19.87 -27.90
N LEU A 621 20.64 19.57 -27.41
CA LEU A 621 19.73 18.61 -28.04
C LEU A 621 19.04 19.20 -29.30
N GLY A 622 19.23 20.50 -29.57
CA GLY A 622 18.89 21.16 -30.83
C GLY A 622 19.88 20.90 -31.98
N LEU A 623 21.04 20.29 -31.71
CA LEU A 623 22.06 19.99 -32.72
C LEU A 623 21.56 19.27 -34.00
N PRO A 624 20.56 18.35 -33.98
CA PRO A 624 20.08 17.71 -35.20
C PRO A 624 19.49 18.72 -36.19
N ILE A 625 18.73 19.68 -35.66
CA ILE A 625 18.06 20.72 -36.44
C ILE A 625 19.12 21.67 -37.02
N VAL A 626 20.09 22.07 -36.22
CA VAL A 626 21.18 22.97 -36.65
C VAL A 626 22.05 22.33 -37.73
N VAL A 627 22.50 21.09 -37.54
CA VAL A 627 23.36 20.40 -38.52
C VAL A 627 22.61 20.05 -39.80
N GLU A 628 21.36 19.57 -39.72
CA GLU A 628 20.57 19.27 -40.92
C GLU A 628 20.19 20.57 -41.67
N MET A 629 19.84 21.66 -40.99
CA MET A 629 19.45 22.94 -41.65
C MET A 629 20.62 23.83 -42.09
N LEU A 630 21.83 23.67 -41.55
CA LEU A 630 22.98 24.50 -41.93
C LEU A 630 24.02 23.75 -42.77
N ILE A 631 24.19 22.44 -42.56
CA ILE A 631 25.26 21.64 -43.20
C ILE A 631 24.69 20.67 -44.24
N PHE A 632 23.78 19.76 -43.87
CA PHE A 632 23.30 18.72 -44.80
C PHE A 632 22.24 19.21 -45.80
N ARG A 633 21.40 20.17 -45.41
CA ARG A 633 20.36 20.80 -46.24
C ARG A 633 20.31 22.30 -45.96
N PRO A 634 21.28 23.11 -46.45
CA PRO A 634 21.40 24.52 -46.12
C PRO A 634 20.12 25.31 -46.42
N LYS A 635 19.39 25.65 -45.34
CA LYS A 635 18.11 26.37 -45.28
C LYS A 635 18.26 27.69 -44.50
N LEU A 636 19.45 28.30 -44.56
CA LEU A 636 19.91 29.41 -43.70
C LEU A 636 18.88 30.53 -43.50
N LYS A 637 18.19 30.99 -44.57
CA LYS A 637 17.17 32.06 -44.47
C LYS A 637 15.93 31.65 -43.65
N MET A 638 15.50 30.38 -43.72
CA MET A 638 14.42 29.87 -42.88
C MET A 638 14.89 29.64 -41.46
N PHE A 639 16.10 29.11 -41.28
CA PHE A 639 16.69 28.90 -39.96
C PHE A 639 16.83 30.21 -39.19
N SER A 640 17.39 31.27 -39.81
CA SER A 640 17.54 32.58 -39.14
C SER A 640 16.20 33.24 -38.85
N TYR A 641 15.24 33.21 -39.78
CA TYR A 641 13.90 33.76 -39.56
C TYR A 641 13.15 33.06 -38.43
N PHE A 642 13.09 31.72 -38.44
CA PHE A 642 12.40 30.95 -37.39
C PHE A 642 13.11 31.05 -36.03
N THR A 643 14.44 31.11 -36.00
CA THR A 643 15.21 31.27 -34.76
C THR A 643 15.03 32.66 -34.16
N ALA A 644 15.04 33.72 -35.00
CA ALA A 644 14.73 35.08 -34.55
C ALA A 644 13.29 35.20 -34.03
N LEU A 645 12.31 34.64 -34.75
CA LEU A 645 10.90 34.64 -34.33
C LEU A 645 10.69 33.88 -33.01
N ALA A 646 11.25 32.68 -32.88
CA ALA A 646 11.18 31.90 -31.64
C ALA A 646 11.89 32.60 -30.48
N GLY A 647 13.08 33.16 -30.71
CA GLY A 647 13.84 33.91 -29.70
C GLY A 647 13.13 35.18 -29.22
N ILE A 648 12.49 35.92 -30.13
CA ILE A 648 11.70 37.12 -29.79
C ILE A 648 10.46 36.74 -28.97
N ILE A 649 9.72 35.69 -29.37
CA ILE A 649 8.52 35.24 -28.63
C ILE A 649 8.92 34.72 -27.24
N VAL A 650 9.78 33.71 -27.18
CA VAL A 650 10.10 33.00 -25.93
C VAL A 650 10.93 33.88 -25.00
N GLY A 651 11.99 34.50 -25.52
CA GLY A 651 12.84 35.43 -24.77
C GLY A 651 12.11 36.70 -24.34
N GLY A 652 11.18 37.20 -25.17
CA GLY A 652 10.31 38.33 -24.83
C GLY A 652 9.35 38.02 -23.69
N SER A 653 8.71 36.85 -23.69
CA SER A 653 7.85 36.39 -22.58
C SER A 653 8.63 36.19 -21.29
N LEU A 654 9.79 35.52 -21.34
CA LEU A 654 10.70 35.35 -20.19
C LEU A 654 11.11 36.69 -19.60
N LEU A 655 11.70 37.57 -20.42
CA LEU A 655 12.16 38.89 -19.98
C LEU A 655 11.02 39.74 -19.41
N SER A 656 9.79 39.62 -19.93
CA SER A 656 8.64 40.36 -19.43
C SER A 656 8.17 39.86 -18.07
N VAL A 657 8.00 38.55 -17.90
CA VAL A 657 7.43 37.95 -16.68
C VAL A 657 8.46 37.88 -15.56
N ASP A 658 9.69 37.43 -15.84
CA ASP A 658 10.73 37.35 -14.82
C ASP A 658 11.10 38.75 -14.30
N SER A 659 11.22 39.75 -15.18
CA SER A 659 11.47 41.14 -14.74
C SER A 659 10.30 41.75 -13.96
N TYR A 660 9.06 41.30 -14.19
CA TYR A 660 7.91 41.73 -13.40
C TYR A 660 7.97 41.18 -11.96
N TYR A 661 8.28 39.89 -11.78
CA TYR A 661 8.35 39.28 -10.44
C TYR A 661 9.63 39.65 -9.68
N TYR A 662 10.78 39.77 -10.35
CA TYR A 662 12.04 40.20 -9.73
C TYR A 662 12.17 41.72 -9.57
N GLY A 663 11.41 42.53 -10.31
CA GLY A 663 11.43 43.99 -10.22
C GLY A 663 12.66 44.68 -10.82
N LYS A 664 13.66 43.92 -11.29
CA LYS A 664 14.80 44.35 -12.11
C LYS A 664 14.76 43.63 -13.46
N ARG A 665 15.47 44.12 -14.48
CA ARG A 665 15.58 43.40 -15.77
C ARG A 665 16.38 42.10 -15.56
N VAL A 666 15.77 40.94 -15.84
CA VAL A 666 16.37 39.61 -15.64
C VAL A 666 16.09 38.70 -16.83
N LEU A 667 17.07 37.87 -17.20
CA LEU A 667 16.88 36.68 -18.03
C LEU A 667 17.45 35.48 -17.26
N ALA A 668 16.63 34.82 -16.44
CA ALA A 668 17.10 33.77 -15.52
C ALA A 668 17.90 32.63 -16.21
N PRO A 669 17.56 32.18 -17.45
CA PRO A 669 18.36 31.22 -18.22
C PRO A 669 19.79 31.67 -18.56
N LEU A 670 20.09 32.97 -18.54
CA LEU A 670 21.45 33.48 -18.66
C LEU A 670 22.16 33.47 -17.30
N ASN A 671 21.47 33.90 -16.24
CA ASN A 671 22.03 33.95 -14.89
C ASN A 671 22.44 32.54 -14.40
N ILE A 672 21.63 31.51 -14.65
CA ILE A 672 21.96 30.12 -14.29
C ILE A 672 23.15 29.55 -15.08
N VAL A 673 23.36 29.99 -16.33
CA VAL A 673 24.56 29.61 -17.12
C VAL A 673 25.79 30.33 -16.59
N LEU A 674 25.69 31.62 -16.26
CA LEU A 674 26.77 32.38 -15.64
C LEU A 674 27.18 31.77 -14.29
N TYR A 675 26.21 31.38 -13.45
CA TYR A 675 26.47 30.73 -12.17
C TYR A 675 27.09 29.32 -12.34
N ASN A 676 26.46 28.42 -13.12
CA ASN A 676 26.90 27.03 -13.23
C ASN A 676 28.21 26.83 -14.01
N VAL A 677 28.57 27.74 -14.94
CA VAL A 677 29.69 27.54 -15.89
C VAL A 677 30.84 28.54 -15.67
N PHE A 678 30.57 29.71 -15.09
CA PHE A 678 31.54 30.82 -14.99
C PHE A 678 31.77 31.33 -13.56
N SER A 679 31.28 30.64 -12.52
CA SER A 679 31.60 30.93 -11.12
C SER A 679 32.60 29.94 -10.53
N GLU A 680 33.29 30.34 -9.45
CA GLU A 680 34.26 29.50 -8.72
C GLU A 680 33.61 28.42 -7.83
N HIS A 681 32.28 28.48 -7.64
CA HIS A 681 31.52 27.68 -6.69
C HIS A 681 30.26 27.08 -7.35
N GLY A 682 30.46 26.48 -8.53
CA GLY A 682 29.40 25.90 -9.36
C GLY A 682 28.73 24.65 -8.75
N PRO A 683 28.12 23.77 -9.57
CA PRO A 683 27.21 22.73 -9.09
C PRO A 683 27.81 21.73 -8.08
N ASP A 684 29.13 21.56 -8.08
CA ASP A 684 29.86 20.71 -7.13
C ASP A 684 29.69 21.13 -5.65
N LEU A 685 29.20 22.35 -5.39
CA LEU A 685 28.82 22.87 -4.06
C LEU A 685 27.81 21.98 -3.33
N TYR A 686 26.98 21.24 -4.07
CA TYR A 686 25.96 20.32 -3.53
C TYR A 686 26.43 18.86 -3.48
N GLY A 687 27.75 18.63 -3.62
CA GLY A 687 28.37 17.31 -3.60
C GLY A 687 28.70 16.77 -4.99
N THR A 688 29.54 15.73 -5.02
CA THR A 688 29.99 15.07 -6.26
C THR A 688 29.85 13.56 -6.14
N GLU A 689 29.56 12.90 -7.26
CA GLU A 689 29.23 11.47 -7.31
C GLU A 689 30.11 10.75 -8.34
N PRO A 690 30.61 9.53 -8.08
CA PRO A 690 31.37 8.76 -9.06
C PRO A 690 30.54 8.42 -10.31
N ILE A 691 31.20 8.14 -11.44
CA ILE A 691 30.57 7.74 -12.72
C ILE A 691 29.59 6.55 -12.55
N SER A 692 29.82 5.69 -11.54
CA SER A 692 28.92 4.59 -11.18
C SER A 692 27.50 5.02 -10.80
N PHE A 693 27.27 6.28 -10.38
CA PHE A 693 25.95 6.82 -10.08
C PHE A 693 25.01 6.77 -11.29
N TYR A 694 25.42 7.35 -12.42
CA TYR A 694 24.61 7.30 -13.66
C TYR A 694 24.49 5.88 -14.22
N LEU A 695 25.52 5.04 -14.08
CA LEU A 695 25.44 3.64 -14.51
C LEU A 695 24.40 2.86 -13.68
N LYS A 696 24.40 3.03 -12.36
CA LYS A 696 23.37 2.47 -11.46
C LYS A 696 21.97 2.99 -11.83
N ASN A 697 21.80 4.30 -11.96
CA ASN A 697 20.48 4.89 -12.25
C ASN A 697 19.94 4.50 -13.63
N LEU A 698 20.78 4.45 -14.67
CA LEU A 698 20.37 3.93 -15.99
C LEU A 698 19.99 2.45 -15.93
N ILE A 699 20.75 1.61 -15.23
CA ILE A 699 20.42 0.18 -15.09
C ILE A 699 19.15 -0.02 -14.25
N LEU A 700 18.91 0.78 -13.21
CA LEU A 700 17.70 0.71 -12.40
C LEU A 700 16.46 1.22 -13.14
N ASN A 701 16.59 2.30 -13.92
CA ASN A 701 15.45 2.96 -14.56
C ASN A 701 15.10 2.41 -15.95
N TRP A 702 16.07 1.79 -16.63
CA TRP A 702 15.98 1.31 -18.01
C TRP A 702 16.50 -0.12 -18.23
N ASN A 703 17.19 -0.73 -17.26
CA ASN A 703 17.69 -2.11 -17.31
C ASN A 703 18.34 -2.50 -18.66
N ILE A 704 17.82 -3.49 -19.38
CA ILE A 704 18.40 -3.95 -20.66
C ILE A 704 18.30 -2.88 -21.77
N VAL A 705 17.32 -1.96 -21.70
CA VAL A 705 17.16 -0.85 -22.65
C VAL A 705 18.31 0.16 -22.54
N ALA A 706 18.89 0.36 -21.34
CA ALA A 706 20.13 1.13 -21.21
C ALA A 706 21.27 0.52 -22.02
N LEU A 707 21.46 -0.80 -21.91
CA LEU A 707 22.53 -1.55 -22.59
C LEU A 707 22.34 -1.63 -24.11
N LEU A 708 21.09 -1.62 -24.59
CA LEU A 708 20.77 -1.60 -26.01
C LEU A 708 20.96 -0.21 -26.65
N SER A 709 20.77 0.88 -25.89
CA SER A 709 20.83 2.24 -26.43
C SER A 709 22.15 2.63 -27.13
N PRO A 710 23.38 2.31 -26.66
CA PRO A 710 24.60 2.60 -27.43
C PRO A 710 24.77 1.73 -28.67
N LEU A 711 24.11 0.56 -28.74
CA LEU A 711 24.20 -0.37 -29.88
C LEU A 711 23.35 0.08 -31.08
N ALA A 712 22.52 1.12 -30.91
CA ALA A 712 21.65 1.65 -31.95
C ALA A 712 22.39 2.01 -33.24
N LEU A 713 23.47 2.78 -33.15
CA LEU A 713 24.25 3.22 -34.31
C LEU A 713 24.95 2.07 -35.04
N PRO A 714 25.78 1.22 -34.41
CA PRO A 714 26.48 0.14 -35.13
C PRO A 714 25.51 -0.89 -35.74
N LEU A 715 24.43 -1.25 -35.04
CA LEU A 715 23.46 -2.21 -35.55
C LEU A 715 22.62 -1.63 -36.71
N SER A 716 22.11 -0.40 -36.57
CA SER A 716 21.32 0.23 -37.64
C SER A 716 22.16 0.59 -38.86
N GLY A 717 23.40 1.04 -38.68
CA GLY A 717 24.32 1.36 -39.77
C GLY A 717 24.68 0.12 -40.59
N LEU A 718 25.02 -1.00 -39.94
CA LEU A 718 25.27 -2.27 -40.60
C LEU A 718 24.00 -2.78 -41.29
N ASN A 719 22.84 -2.71 -40.61
CA ASN A 719 21.57 -3.12 -41.18
C ASN A 719 21.20 -2.31 -42.44
N TYR A 720 21.43 -0.99 -42.41
CA TYR A 720 21.19 -0.07 -43.53
C TYR A 720 22.10 -0.37 -44.72
N LEU A 721 23.41 -0.53 -44.49
CA LEU A 721 24.40 -0.93 -45.50
C LEU A 721 24.07 -2.26 -46.20
N CYS A 722 23.49 -3.22 -45.47
CA CYS A 722 23.08 -4.51 -46.05
C CYS A 722 21.69 -4.49 -46.70
N SER A 723 20.76 -3.62 -46.27
CA SER A 723 19.43 -3.49 -46.88
C SER A 723 19.45 -2.70 -48.19
N TRP A 724 20.20 -1.60 -48.24
CA TRP A 724 20.12 -0.67 -49.36
C TRP A 724 21.08 -1.07 -50.49
N LYS A 725 20.52 -1.62 -51.58
CA LYS A 725 21.26 -1.86 -52.82
C LYS A 725 21.69 -0.52 -53.45
N ALA A 726 22.90 -0.07 -53.13
CA ALA A 726 23.50 1.09 -53.78
C ALA A 726 23.58 0.88 -55.30
N LEU A 727 23.11 1.87 -56.07
CA LEU A 727 23.25 1.91 -57.53
C LEU A 727 24.72 1.71 -57.93
N GLU A 728 24.97 0.90 -58.96
CA GLU A 728 26.33 0.47 -59.33
C GLU A 728 27.26 1.66 -59.64
N LYS A 729 26.71 2.76 -60.19
CA LYS A 729 27.39 4.05 -60.39
C LYS A 729 28.05 4.67 -59.14
N HIS A 730 27.76 4.17 -57.93
CA HIS A 730 28.30 4.69 -56.67
C HIS A 730 29.24 3.73 -55.91
N LYS A 731 29.55 2.55 -56.46
CA LYS A 731 30.52 1.61 -55.85
C LYS A 731 31.91 1.77 -56.47
N LYS A 732 32.81 2.50 -55.79
CA LYS A 732 34.24 2.56 -56.15
C LYS A 732 35.17 1.84 -55.15
N TRP A 733 34.69 1.59 -53.92
CA TRP A 733 35.43 0.93 -52.83
C TRP A 733 34.55 -0.08 -52.06
N GLY A 734 33.56 -0.68 -52.72
CA GLY A 734 32.54 -1.54 -52.08
C GLY A 734 31.48 -0.78 -51.27
N ILE A 735 31.88 0.24 -50.52
CA ILE A 735 31.02 1.14 -49.74
C ILE A 735 30.43 2.25 -50.63
N PRO A 736 29.13 2.60 -50.49
CA PRO A 736 28.54 3.77 -51.14
C PRO A 736 28.94 5.08 -50.44
N VAL A 737 29.69 5.93 -51.15
CA VAL A 737 30.22 7.21 -50.59
C VAL A 737 29.35 8.43 -50.99
N HIS A 738 28.35 8.24 -51.85
CA HIS A 738 27.57 9.36 -52.40
C HIS A 738 26.66 10.02 -51.34
N PRO A 739 26.69 11.36 -51.13
CA PRO A 739 25.92 12.02 -50.06
C PRO A 739 24.42 11.78 -50.11
N SER A 740 23.83 11.60 -51.31
CA SER A 740 22.40 11.34 -51.45
C SER A 740 21.94 9.97 -50.89
N TYR A 741 22.87 9.03 -50.64
CA TYR A 741 22.59 7.76 -49.97
C TYR A 741 22.44 8.00 -48.47
N TRP A 742 23.45 8.59 -47.83
CA TRP A 742 23.46 8.82 -46.38
C TRP A 742 22.39 9.82 -45.89
N ARG A 743 21.79 10.59 -46.79
CA ARG A 743 20.72 11.57 -46.53
C ARG A 743 19.39 10.98 -46.01
N HIS A 744 19.15 9.67 -46.17
CA HIS A 744 18.02 8.99 -45.52
C HIS A 744 18.35 8.50 -44.10
N TYR A 745 19.63 8.27 -43.81
CA TYR A 745 20.13 7.85 -42.50
C TYR A 745 20.48 9.05 -41.58
N SER A 746 20.70 10.24 -42.14
CA SER A 746 21.11 11.44 -41.38
C SER A 746 20.21 11.80 -40.18
N PRO A 747 18.87 11.67 -40.21
CA PRO A 747 18.05 12.05 -39.06
C PRO A 747 18.30 11.14 -37.85
N LEU A 748 18.46 9.83 -38.08
CA LEU A 748 18.78 8.88 -37.02
C LEU A 748 20.21 9.11 -36.48
N PHE A 749 21.18 9.29 -37.38
CA PHE A 749 22.57 9.58 -37.00
C PHE A 749 22.65 10.84 -36.11
N LEU A 750 21.94 11.91 -36.46
CA LEU A 750 21.98 13.17 -35.71
C LEU A 750 21.27 13.07 -34.35
N LEU A 751 20.17 12.32 -34.24
CA LEU A 751 19.53 12.03 -32.95
C LEU A 751 20.46 11.21 -32.05
N PHE A 752 21.12 10.16 -32.57
CA PHE A 752 22.11 9.38 -31.84
C PHE A 752 23.33 10.22 -31.43
N ALA A 753 23.82 11.08 -32.32
CA ALA A 753 24.93 11.99 -32.04
C ALA A 753 24.59 12.94 -30.88
N SER A 754 23.39 13.50 -30.85
CA SER A 754 22.96 14.44 -29.80
C SER A 754 22.74 13.75 -28.45
N PHE A 755 22.19 12.54 -28.46
CA PHE A 755 22.16 11.64 -27.29
C PHE A 755 23.59 11.36 -26.77
N SER A 756 24.52 11.04 -27.67
CA SER A 756 25.92 10.76 -27.32
C SER A 756 26.62 12.00 -26.75
N THR A 757 26.45 13.17 -27.36
CA THR A 757 27.00 14.45 -26.88
C THR A 757 26.47 14.78 -25.49
N TRP A 758 25.18 14.54 -25.21
CA TRP A 758 24.61 14.73 -23.88
C TRP A 758 25.27 13.84 -22.83
N CYS A 759 25.39 12.53 -23.11
CA CYS A 759 26.07 11.60 -22.22
C CYS A 759 27.54 12.01 -22.00
N ILE A 760 28.26 12.40 -23.06
CA ILE A 760 29.65 12.88 -22.96
C ILE A 760 29.77 14.14 -22.08
N ILE A 761 28.85 15.11 -22.19
CA ILE A 761 28.88 16.31 -21.36
C ILE A 761 28.64 15.96 -19.89
N PHE A 762 27.55 15.24 -19.59
CA PHE A 762 27.12 15.03 -18.21
C PHE A 762 27.91 13.96 -17.47
N PHE A 763 28.37 12.88 -18.11
CA PHE A 763 29.20 11.87 -17.43
C PHE A 763 30.57 12.42 -17.01
N ASN A 764 31.07 13.45 -17.70
CA ASN A 764 32.32 14.14 -17.37
C ASN A 764 32.16 15.27 -16.33
N GLN A 765 30.94 15.65 -15.93
CA GLN A 765 30.77 16.60 -14.81
C GLN A 765 31.06 15.90 -13.47
N PRO A 766 31.66 16.58 -12.47
CA PRO A 766 31.89 15.97 -11.15
C PRO A 766 30.58 15.77 -10.39
N HIS A 767 29.78 16.83 -10.22
CA HIS A 767 28.40 16.79 -9.76
C HIS A 767 27.46 16.04 -10.72
N LYS A 768 26.53 15.24 -10.18
CA LYS A 768 25.61 14.36 -10.95
C LYS A 768 24.28 14.21 -10.23
N GLU A 769 23.18 14.36 -10.98
CA GLU A 769 21.81 14.19 -10.47
C GLU A 769 20.96 13.42 -11.48
N GLU A 770 20.05 12.56 -11.02
CA GLU A 770 19.22 11.72 -11.91
C GLU A 770 18.42 12.56 -12.93
N ARG A 771 17.89 13.70 -12.48
CA ARG A 771 17.10 14.62 -13.29
C ARG A 771 17.84 15.23 -14.50
N PHE A 772 19.18 15.26 -14.50
CA PHE A 772 19.96 15.71 -15.67
C PHE A 772 19.87 14.71 -16.84
N LEU A 773 19.45 13.47 -16.60
CA LEU A 773 19.22 12.48 -17.65
C LEU A 773 17.79 12.51 -18.20
N PHE A 774 16.81 13.13 -17.50
CA PHE A 774 15.42 13.22 -17.97
C PHE A 774 15.30 13.78 -19.40
N PRO A 775 16.03 14.85 -19.82
CA PRO A 775 15.97 15.40 -21.18
C PRO A 775 16.23 14.42 -22.33
N ILE A 776 16.89 13.29 -22.06
CA ILE A 776 17.24 12.24 -23.05
C ILE A 776 16.53 10.91 -22.81
N TYR A 777 15.69 10.77 -21.79
CA TYR A 777 14.94 9.54 -21.49
C TYR A 777 14.15 8.99 -22.72
N PRO A 778 13.41 9.81 -23.49
CA PRO A 778 12.78 9.38 -24.74
C PRO A 778 13.77 8.97 -25.84
N LEU A 779 14.98 9.55 -25.86
CA LEU A 779 16.03 9.15 -26.80
C LEU A 779 16.65 7.80 -26.42
N ILE A 780 16.78 7.48 -25.13
CA ILE A 780 17.19 6.13 -24.66
C ILE A 780 16.20 5.08 -25.17
N ALA A 781 14.90 5.31 -24.98
CA ALA A 781 13.84 4.45 -25.50
C ALA A 781 13.90 4.28 -27.02
N LEU A 782 14.09 5.38 -27.76
CA LEU A 782 14.16 5.36 -29.23
C LEU A 782 15.43 4.66 -29.75
N MET A 783 16.59 4.91 -29.15
CA MET A 783 17.84 4.28 -29.56
C MET A 783 17.79 2.76 -29.29
N ALA A 784 17.28 2.32 -28.14
CA ALA A 784 17.10 0.90 -27.88
C ALA A 784 16.07 0.23 -28.80
N ALA A 785 14.99 0.93 -29.16
CA ALA A 785 14.02 0.46 -30.15
C ALA A 785 14.65 0.27 -31.54
N VAL A 786 15.49 1.22 -31.96
CA VAL A 786 16.31 1.12 -33.18
C VAL A 786 17.29 -0.05 -33.10
N ALA A 787 17.96 -0.23 -31.97
CA ALA A 787 18.90 -1.33 -31.76
C ALA A 787 18.22 -2.70 -31.87
N LEU A 788 17.06 -2.88 -31.24
CA LEU A 788 16.33 -4.15 -31.25
C LEU A 788 15.76 -4.50 -32.64
N ASP A 789 15.12 -3.56 -33.32
CA ASP A 789 14.64 -3.77 -34.71
C ASP A 789 15.79 -4.07 -35.67
N SER A 790 16.93 -3.41 -35.50
CA SER A 790 18.14 -3.67 -36.30
C SER A 790 18.73 -5.04 -36.02
N ALA A 791 18.71 -5.50 -34.76
CA ALA A 791 19.15 -6.84 -34.37
C ALA A 791 18.24 -7.93 -34.96
N GLU A 792 16.91 -7.78 -34.87
CA GLU A 792 15.96 -8.74 -35.44
C GLU A 792 16.05 -8.80 -36.98
N ARG A 793 16.14 -7.64 -37.66
CA ARG A 793 16.34 -7.57 -39.12
C ARG A 793 17.71 -8.08 -39.58
N LEU A 794 18.75 -7.99 -38.76
CA LEU A 794 20.06 -8.58 -39.07
C LEU A 794 20.07 -10.09 -38.84
N ALA A 795 19.62 -10.57 -37.68
CA ALA A 795 19.60 -11.98 -37.33
C ALA A 795 18.69 -12.81 -38.25
N SER A 796 17.54 -12.26 -38.64
CA SER A 796 16.61 -12.93 -39.57
C SER A 796 17.14 -13.15 -40.99
N ARG A 797 18.23 -12.47 -41.40
CA ARG A 797 18.96 -12.78 -42.65
C ARG A 797 19.74 -14.10 -42.56
N PHE A 798 20.23 -14.46 -41.38
CA PHE A 798 21.02 -15.67 -41.15
C PHE A 798 20.15 -16.83 -40.62
N ILE A 799 19.17 -16.53 -39.75
CA ILE A 799 18.30 -17.53 -39.10
C ILE A 799 16.83 -17.19 -39.42
N ARG A 800 16.25 -17.94 -40.35
CA ARG A 800 14.86 -17.75 -40.79
C ARG A 800 13.90 -18.07 -39.62
N LYS A 801 13.06 -17.09 -39.23
CA LYS A 801 12.17 -17.06 -38.05
C LYS A 801 12.80 -16.68 -36.69
N PHE A 802 13.90 -15.92 -36.64
CA PHE A 802 14.51 -15.44 -35.38
C PHE A 802 13.72 -14.32 -34.64
N SER A 803 12.39 -14.41 -34.55
CA SER A 803 11.55 -13.37 -33.91
C SER A 803 11.37 -13.53 -32.39
N PHE A 804 11.83 -14.64 -31.82
CA PHE A 804 11.69 -14.92 -30.38
C PHE A 804 12.54 -13.98 -29.49
N LEU A 805 13.71 -13.51 -29.97
CA LEU A 805 14.61 -12.68 -29.16
C LEU A 805 13.93 -11.39 -28.70
N SER A 806 13.22 -10.70 -29.59
CA SER A 806 12.54 -9.44 -29.28
C SER A 806 11.46 -9.61 -28.21
N TRP A 807 10.73 -10.73 -28.23
CA TRP A 807 9.77 -11.07 -27.18
C TRP A 807 10.44 -11.37 -25.82
N VAL A 808 11.59 -12.04 -25.81
CA VAL A 808 12.36 -12.28 -24.57
C VAL A 808 12.90 -10.97 -23.99
N VAL A 809 13.48 -10.10 -24.83
CA VAL A 809 13.98 -8.77 -24.41
C VAL A 809 12.85 -7.90 -23.85
N ILE A 810 11.68 -7.88 -24.50
CA ILE A 810 10.50 -7.15 -24.01
C ILE A 810 10.00 -7.75 -22.69
N LEU A 811 9.86 -9.07 -22.58
CA LEU A 811 9.36 -9.71 -21.36
C LEU A 811 10.28 -9.44 -20.16
N LEU A 812 11.60 -9.49 -20.36
CA LEU A 812 12.59 -9.15 -19.33
C LEU A 812 12.52 -7.66 -18.95
N PHE A 813 12.46 -6.76 -19.94
CA PHE A 813 12.35 -5.32 -19.69
C PHE A 813 11.07 -4.97 -18.90
N VAL A 814 9.92 -5.55 -19.28
CA VAL A 814 8.62 -5.26 -18.64
C VAL A 814 8.57 -5.83 -17.22
N THR A 815 9.04 -7.05 -17.00
CA THR A 815 9.02 -7.65 -15.65
C THR A 815 9.95 -6.91 -14.69
N VAL A 816 11.17 -6.53 -15.12
CA VAL A 816 12.11 -5.76 -14.28
C VAL A 816 11.60 -4.35 -14.01
N SER A 817 11.10 -3.62 -15.01
CA SER A 817 10.61 -2.25 -14.83
C SER A 817 9.35 -2.19 -13.95
N MET A 818 8.40 -3.13 -14.12
CA MET A 818 7.21 -3.19 -13.27
C MET A 818 7.54 -3.63 -11.83
N SER A 819 8.48 -4.56 -11.65
CA SER A 819 9.00 -4.92 -10.32
C SER A 819 9.63 -3.70 -9.62
N ARG A 820 10.44 -2.91 -10.34
CA ARG A 820 11.06 -1.68 -9.82
C ARG A 820 10.02 -0.61 -9.49
N ASN A 821 9.02 -0.38 -10.34
CA ASN A 821 7.93 0.57 -10.08
C ASN A 821 7.14 0.19 -8.81
N TYR A 822 6.78 -1.09 -8.68
CA TYR A 822 6.10 -1.60 -7.49
C TYR A 822 6.96 -1.45 -6.22
N ALA A 823 8.26 -1.79 -6.29
CA ALA A 823 9.17 -1.66 -5.16
C ALA A 823 9.39 -0.20 -4.73
N LEU A 824 9.48 0.73 -5.68
CA LEU A 824 9.57 2.17 -5.39
C LEU A 824 8.33 2.69 -4.69
N HIS A 825 7.13 2.31 -5.15
CA HIS A 825 5.90 2.67 -4.47
C HIS A 825 5.85 2.03 -3.07
N ARG A 826 5.90 0.69 -2.99
CA ARG A 826 5.72 -0.08 -1.74
C ARG A 826 6.69 0.28 -0.61
N ASN A 827 7.92 0.69 -0.94
CA ASN A 827 8.96 0.93 0.07
C ASN A 827 9.20 2.42 0.37
N PHE A 828 8.71 3.35 -0.46
CA PHE A 828 9.00 4.78 -0.31
C PHE A 828 7.75 5.70 -0.33
N SER A 829 6.53 5.21 -0.56
CA SER A 829 5.29 6.04 -0.55
C SER A 829 4.98 6.69 0.80
N ALA A 830 5.54 6.17 1.89
CA ALA A 830 5.22 6.52 3.27
C ALA A 830 5.24 8.03 3.57
N HIS A 831 6.15 8.82 3.00
CA HIS A 831 6.21 10.28 3.22
C HIS A 831 4.93 10.99 2.73
N ILE A 832 4.46 10.69 1.51
CA ILE A 832 3.21 11.25 0.98
C ILE A 832 2.02 10.79 1.84
N GLU A 833 1.96 9.51 2.19
CA GLU A 833 0.87 8.96 3.02
C GLU A 833 0.83 9.60 4.41
N VAL A 834 1.98 9.72 5.10
CA VAL A 834 2.08 10.37 6.41
C VAL A 834 1.62 11.81 6.34
N PHE A 835 2.06 12.61 5.36
CA PHE A 835 1.61 14.00 5.25
C PHE A 835 0.11 14.12 4.90
N VAL A 836 -0.48 13.17 4.15
CA VAL A 836 -1.94 13.08 4.00
C VAL A 836 -2.62 12.82 5.36
N TRP A 837 -2.11 11.90 6.17
CA TRP A 837 -2.63 11.64 7.52
C TRP A 837 -2.45 12.83 8.47
N THR A 838 -1.29 13.50 8.48
CA THR A 838 -1.06 14.75 9.23
C THR A 838 -2.06 15.83 8.81
N SER A 839 -2.34 15.97 7.50
CA SER A 839 -3.34 16.91 6.99
C SER A 839 -4.77 16.65 7.48
N LEU A 840 -5.08 15.40 7.83
CA LEU A 840 -6.34 14.99 8.43
C LEU A 840 -6.31 15.21 9.95
N ILE A 841 -5.25 14.77 10.63
CA ILE A 841 -5.11 14.87 12.09
C ILE A 841 -5.20 16.33 12.54
N VAL A 842 -4.49 17.24 11.87
CA VAL A 842 -4.51 18.70 12.14
C VAL A 842 -5.86 19.38 11.83
N ARG A 843 -6.79 18.69 11.15
CA ARG A 843 -8.17 19.15 10.96
C ARG A 843 -9.17 18.57 11.97
N VAL A 844 -8.81 17.49 12.67
CA VAL A 844 -9.74 16.59 13.36
C VAL A 844 -9.48 16.55 14.88
N PHE A 845 -8.21 16.44 15.29
CA PHE A 845 -7.83 16.22 16.70
C PHE A 845 -7.23 17.49 17.34
N GLY A 846 -7.87 18.64 17.11
CA GLY A 846 -7.34 19.98 17.46
C GLY A 846 -7.50 20.40 18.92
N ASP A 847 -7.46 19.46 19.86
CA ASP A 847 -7.58 19.75 21.27
C ASP A 847 -6.25 20.25 21.84
N HIS A 848 -6.18 21.58 22.05
CA HIS A 848 -5.10 22.33 22.72
C HIS A 848 -3.84 22.58 21.88
N TYR A 849 -3.99 23.37 20.81
CA TYR A 849 -2.85 23.99 20.13
C TYR A 849 -2.16 25.05 21.00
N HIS A 850 -0.84 24.98 21.12
CA HIS A 850 -0.05 25.87 21.96
C HIS A 850 0.41 27.13 21.20
N THR A 851 0.68 27.03 19.90
CA THR A 851 1.18 28.14 19.08
C THR A 851 0.16 28.68 18.06
N ASP A 852 0.33 29.93 17.61
CA ASP A 852 -0.40 30.52 16.49
C ASP A 852 0.58 31.37 15.66
N PRO A 853 0.86 31.02 14.38
CA PRO A 853 0.39 29.83 13.67
C PRO A 853 0.91 28.53 14.29
N LEU A 854 0.17 27.44 14.05
CA LEU A 854 0.50 26.06 14.42
C LEU A 854 1.82 25.62 13.76
N ARG A 855 2.69 24.94 14.51
CA ARG A 855 3.97 24.44 14.00
C ARG A 855 3.93 22.94 13.71
N VAL A 856 4.12 22.59 12.44
CA VAL A 856 4.45 21.23 12.00
C VAL A 856 5.95 21.18 11.72
N CYS A 857 6.70 20.46 12.54
CA CYS A 857 8.15 20.44 12.49
C CYS A 857 8.69 19.18 11.78
N VAL A 858 9.75 19.33 10.98
CA VAL A 858 10.47 18.23 10.34
C VAL A 858 11.96 18.22 10.72
N GLY A 859 12.52 17.02 10.90
CA GLY A 859 13.92 16.81 11.26
C GLY A 859 14.79 16.48 10.05
N LYS A 860 15.46 15.32 10.11
CA LYS A 860 16.38 14.85 9.06
C LYS A 860 15.68 14.61 7.72
N GLU A 861 14.40 14.21 7.75
CA GLU A 861 13.59 13.91 6.57
C GLU A 861 13.01 15.16 5.87
N TRP A 862 13.50 16.37 6.15
CA TRP A 862 13.05 17.61 5.52
C TRP A 862 12.99 17.53 3.99
N TYR A 863 13.99 16.87 3.37
CA TYR A 863 14.11 16.69 1.93
C TYR A 863 13.04 15.76 1.31
N ARG A 864 12.23 15.07 2.14
CA ARG A 864 11.06 14.27 1.72
C ARG A 864 9.71 14.92 2.06
N PHE A 865 9.69 16.16 2.55
CA PHE A 865 8.46 16.95 2.68
C PHE A 865 7.81 17.13 1.30
N PRO A 866 6.54 16.73 1.06
CA PRO A 866 6.01 16.68 -0.30
C PRO A 866 5.53 18.04 -0.84
N SER A 867 5.04 18.94 0.02
CA SER A 867 4.76 20.38 -0.18
C SER A 867 3.68 20.88 0.79
N SER A 868 3.63 22.19 1.03
CA SER A 868 2.54 22.96 1.66
C SER A 868 1.14 22.69 1.06
N PHE A 869 1.04 22.10 -0.14
CA PHE A 869 -0.22 21.53 -0.65
C PHE A 869 -0.80 20.43 0.25
N PHE A 870 0.03 19.73 1.03
CA PHE A 870 -0.40 18.75 2.03
C PHE A 870 -0.68 19.36 3.41
N LEU A 871 -0.37 20.65 3.63
CA LEU A 871 -0.71 21.36 4.85
C LEU A 871 -2.08 22.07 4.71
N PRO A 872 -3.04 21.90 5.65
CA PRO A 872 -4.29 22.63 5.62
C PRO A 872 -4.06 24.15 5.68
N GLN A 873 -4.95 24.96 5.11
CA GLN A 873 -4.78 26.42 5.15
C GLN A 873 -5.06 27.01 6.55
N THR A 874 -5.96 26.39 7.31
CA THR A 874 -6.26 26.74 8.69
C THR A 874 -6.64 25.51 9.49
N ALA A 875 -6.12 25.39 10.72
CA ALA A 875 -6.70 24.51 11.73
C ALA A 875 -7.85 25.24 12.44
N VAL A 876 -8.82 24.49 12.97
CA VAL A 876 -9.80 24.99 13.92
C VAL A 876 -9.46 24.43 15.29
N ASP A 877 -9.15 25.31 16.23
CA ASP A 877 -8.96 25.04 17.65
C ASP A 877 -10.31 24.75 18.32
N ALA A 878 -10.34 23.96 19.40
CA ALA A 878 -11.55 23.61 20.16
C ALA A 878 -12.38 24.83 20.67
N ARG A 879 -11.83 26.05 20.60
CA ARG A 879 -12.51 27.33 20.85
C ARG A 879 -13.04 28.01 19.59
N SER A 880 -13.25 27.27 18.51
CA SER A 880 -13.65 27.73 17.16
C SER A 880 -12.73 28.79 16.53
N ARG A 881 -11.47 28.89 17.00
CA ARG A 881 -10.46 29.83 16.47
C ARG A 881 -9.76 29.22 15.27
N LYS A 882 -9.73 29.96 14.16
CA LYS A 882 -8.93 29.58 12.98
C LYS A 882 -7.47 30.01 13.21
N ARG A 883 -6.55 29.05 13.22
CA ARG A 883 -5.09 29.29 13.27
C ARG A 883 -4.45 28.95 11.94
N GLY A 884 -3.38 29.66 11.58
CA GLY A 884 -2.53 29.27 10.43
C GLY A 884 -1.75 27.99 10.74
N ILE A 885 -1.19 27.33 9.71
CA ILE A 885 -0.36 26.13 9.87
C ILE A 885 0.87 26.27 8.98
N HIS A 886 2.07 26.26 9.57
CA HIS A 886 3.33 26.44 8.85
C HIS A 886 4.34 25.33 9.19
N LEU A 887 5.21 25.03 8.22
CA LEU A 887 6.31 24.07 8.35
C LEU A 887 7.51 24.72 9.04
N PHE A 888 8.12 24.06 10.01
CA PHE A 888 9.37 24.50 10.62
C PHE A 888 10.41 23.36 10.61
N PHE A 889 11.68 23.73 10.77
CA PHE A 889 12.78 22.77 10.75
C PHE A 889 13.34 22.59 12.16
N LEU A 890 13.62 21.34 12.55
CA LEU A 890 14.45 21.01 13.70
C LEU A 890 15.91 20.95 13.26
N LYS A 891 16.86 21.25 14.16
CA LYS A 891 18.28 21.08 13.85
C LYS A 891 18.63 19.60 13.81
N SER A 892 19.02 19.14 12.63
CA SER A 892 19.50 17.79 12.31
C SER A 892 21.01 17.80 11.99
N GLU A 893 21.61 16.67 11.62
CA GLU A 893 23.02 16.60 11.20
C GLU A 893 23.28 17.34 9.87
N PHE A 894 22.22 17.67 9.11
CA PHE A 894 22.31 18.53 7.94
C PHE A 894 22.82 19.93 8.31
N SER A 895 23.88 20.38 7.64
CA SER A 895 24.54 21.69 7.84
C SER A 895 24.57 22.55 6.56
N GLY A 896 23.57 22.38 5.70
CA GLY A 896 23.36 23.20 4.51
C GLY A 896 22.32 24.32 4.70
N LEU A 897 22.04 25.08 3.64
CA LEU A 897 21.07 26.18 3.69
C LEU A 897 19.63 25.69 3.45
N LEU A 898 18.81 25.67 4.51
CA LEU A 898 17.39 25.34 4.40
C LEU A 898 16.54 26.51 3.83
N PRO A 899 15.42 26.21 3.14
CA PRO A 899 14.52 27.21 2.57
C PRO A 899 13.82 28.04 3.66
N LYS A 900 13.31 29.22 3.28
CA LYS A 900 12.66 30.20 4.20
C LYS A 900 11.29 30.57 3.64
N TYR A 901 10.31 30.88 4.48
CA TYR A 901 9.05 31.43 3.99
C TYR A 901 9.26 32.74 3.21
N TYR A 902 8.44 32.95 2.18
CA TYR A 902 8.25 34.25 1.57
C TYR A 902 7.71 35.26 2.60
N PRO A 903 8.14 36.54 2.57
CA PRO A 903 7.65 37.55 3.50
C PRO A 903 6.18 37.88 3.24
N GLN A 904 5.38 38.07 4.30
CA GLN A 904 3.98 38.49 4.19
C GLN A 904 3.83 39.82 3.41
N GLY A 905 2.81 39.91 2.55
CA GLY A 905 2.56 41.09 1.73
C GLY A 905 1.55 40.85 0.61
N LYS A 906 1.76 41.51 -0.54
CA LYS A 906 1.02 41.24 -1.80
C LYS A 906 2.00 40.99 -2.93
N LEU A 907 1.68 40.08 -3.84
CA LEU A 907 2.41 39.91 -5.10
C LEU A 907 2.30 41.18 -5.97
N PRO A 908 3.34 41.57 -6.72
CA PRO A 908 4.70 41.00 -6.77
C PRO A 908 5.66 41.59 -5.73
N PHE A 909 5.21 42.44 -4.79
CA PHE A 909 6.12 43.09 -3.82
C PHE A 909 6.83 42.08 -2.92
N ILE A 910 6.20 40.95 -2.63
CA ILE A 910 6.79 39.80 -1.93
C ILE A 910 8.05 39.29 -2.66
N THR A 911 7.92 38.95 -3.94
CA THR A 911 9.00 38.35 -4.76
C THR A 911 10.09 39.35 -5.15
N ARG A 912 9.84 40.65 -5.00
CA ARG A 912 10.81 41.74 -5.23
C ARG A 912 11.66 42.07 -4.00
N ARG A 913 11.37 41.50 -2.84
CA ARG A 913 12.16 41.73 -1.62
C ARG A 913 13.33 40.75 -1.55
N ILE A 914 14.55 41.27 -1.37
CA ILE A 914 15.72 40.43 -1.09
C ILE A 914 15.52 39.78 0.29
N PRO A 915 15.55 38.43 0.41
CA PRO A 915 15.44 37.75 1.69
C PRO A 915 16.67 37.97 2.57
N THR A 916 16.46 38.13 3.88
CA THR A 916 17.54 38.14 4.87
C THR A 916 17.97 36.70 5.21
N GLU A 917 19.20 36.53 5.71
CA GLU A 917 19.73 35.23 6.17
C GLU A 917 19.70 34.18 5.04
N MET A 918 20.28 34.50 3.88
CA MET A 918 20.45 33.61 2.73
C MET A 918 21.81 33.83 2.08
N ASN A 919 22.38 32.77 1.51
CA ASN A 919 23.67 32.77 0.83
C ASN A 919 23.67 31.79 -0.35
N ASP A 920 24.51 32.05 -1.33
CA ASP A 920 24.77 31.24 -2.53
C ASP A 920 25.88 30.19 -2.32
N LEU A 921 26.26 29.93 -1.07
CA LEU A 921 27.40 29.08 -0.70
C LEU A 921 26.98 27.85 0.11
N ASN A 922 25.68 27.51 0.09
CA ASN A 922 25.05 26.42 0.84
C ASN A 922 25.44 26.36 2.33
N ARG A 923 25.78 27.49 2.95
CA ARG A 923 26.18 27.55 4.36
C ARG A 923 24.96 27.47 5.26
N GLU A 924 25.05 26.65 6.31
CA GLU A 924 24.10 26.61 7.42
C GLU A 924 23.69 28.01 7.91
N GLU A 925 22.40 28.16 8.18
CA GLU A 925 21.82 29.39 8.72
C GLU A 925 20.95 29.03 9.92
N MET A 926 21.42 29.38 11.12
CA MET A 926 20.80 28.96 12.38
C MET A 926 19.41 29.56 12.60
N SER A 927 19.05 30.64 11.88
CA SER A 927 17.70 31.23 11.95
C SER A 927 16.59 30.35 11.36
N ARG A 928 16.94 29.21 10.74
CA ARG A 928 15.97 28.26 10.17
C ARG A 928 15.35 27.31 11.19
N TYR A 929 16.03 27.09 12.31
CA TYR A 929 15.65 26.06 13.26
C TYR A 929 14.74 26.60 14.37
N VAL A 930 13.78 25.79 14.80
CA VAL A 930 12.97 26.05 15.99
C VAL A 930 13.30 25.04 17.10
N PRO A 931 13.23 25.45 18.39
CA PRO A 931 13.30 24.52 19.50
C PRO A 931 12.12 23.52 19.49
N LEU A 932 12.39 22.26 19.86
CA LEU A 932 11.46 21.14 19.81
C LEU A 932 10.20 21.35 20.68
N ASP A 933 10.36 22.02 21.82
CA ASP A 933 9.29 22.41 22.75
C ASP A 933 8.26 23.39 22.13
N THR A 934 8.61 24.02 21.00
CA THR A 934 7.70 24.93 20.29
C THR A 934 6.87 24.25 19.19
N CYS A 935 7.04 22.93 18.97
CA CYS A 935 6.39 22.18 17.92
C CYS A 935 5.11 21.49 18.41
N ASP A 936 3.94 21.87 17.89
CA ASP A 936 2.68 21.17 18.19
C ASP A 936 2.72 19.72 17.64
N TYR A 937 3.26 19.55 16.43
CA TYR A 937 3.47 18.28 15.75
C TYR A 937 4.92 18.15 15.22
N VAL A 938 5.44 16.91 15.21
CA VAL A 938 6.72 16.55 14.57
C VAL A 938 6.46 15.41 13.58
N VAL A 939 7.10 15.47 12.41
CA VAL A 939 7.09 14.42 11.38
C VAL A 939 8.54 14.08 11.02
N ASP A 940 8.96 12.85 11.31
CA ASP A 940 10.30 12.35 11.03
C ASP A 940 10.29 10.82 10.86
N LEU A 941 11.37 10.23 10.34
CA LEU A 941 11.53 8.79 10.18
C LEU A 941 12.24 8.17 11.39
N ASP A 942 11.58 7.28 12.12
CA ASP A 942 12.26 6.48 13.14
C ASP A 942 13.16 5.42 12.50
N VAL A 943 14.43 5.40 12.91
CA VAL A 943 15.45 4.39 12.56
C VAL A 943 16.26 4.11 13.83
N PRO A 944 15.93 3.06 14.60
CA PRO A 944 16.50 2.84 15.93
C PRO A 944 18.03 2.80 15.97
N ASP A 945 18.67 2.23 14.94
CA ASP A 945 20.13 2.06 14.86
C ASP A 945 20.89 3.34 14.44
N GLN A 946 20.19 4.48 14.22
CA GLN A 946 20.77 5.72 13.66
C GLN A 946 20.48 6.97 14.50
N ALA A 947 20.00 6.83 15.74
CA ALA A 947 19.71 7.98 16.60
C ALA A 947 20.98 8.75 17.01
N THR A 948 21.02 10.06 16.77
CA THR A 948 22.11 10.96 17.21
C THR A 948 21.63 11.96 18.26
N THR A 949 22.51 12.86 18.72
CA THR A 949 22.13 13.98 19.61
C THR A 949 21.30 15.06 18.92
N LEU A 950 21.38 15.17 17.59
CA LEU A 950 20.56 16.10 16.79
C LEU A 950 19.36 15.38 16.13
N GLU A 951 19.50 14.08 15.87
CA GLU A 951 18.49 13.23 15.24
C GLU A 951 18.03 12.10 16.20
N PRO A 952 17.46 12.42 17.37
CA PRO A 952 17.00 11.43 18.33
C PRO A 952 15.72 10.72 17.85
N ASN A 953 15.36 9.62 18.51
CA ASN A 953 14.03 9.02 18.34
C ASN A 953 12.96 9.90 19.03
N TYR A 954 12.38 10.84 18.29
CA TYR A 954 11.29 11.71 18.76
C TYR A 954 10.04 10.95 19.24
N GLY A 955 9.85 9.69 18.84
CA GLY A 955 8.74 8.83 19.28
C GLY A 955 8.96 8.17 20.65
N GLN A 956 10.21 8.08 21.11
CA GLN A 956 10.57 7.57 22.45
C GLN A 956 10.81 8.69 23.46
N MET A 957 10.89 9.95 23.03
CA MET A 957 10.98 11.11 23.92
C MET A 957 9.67 11.30 24.70
N ALA A 958 9.74 11.19 26.03
CA ALA A 958 8.65 11.57 26.90
C ALA A 958 8.39 13.09 26.81
N ARG A 959 7.11 13.47 26.71
CA ARG A 959 6.63 14.86 26.83
C ARG A 959 6.47 15.26 28.30
#